data_AF-A0A161XCV7-F1
#
_entry.id   AF-A0A161XCV7-F1
#
_cell.length_a   1.000
_cell.length_b   1.000
_cell.length_c   1.000
_cell.angle_alpha   90.00
_cell.angle_beta   90.00
_cell.angle_gamma   90.00
#
_symmetry.space_group_name_H-M   'P 1'
#
loop_
_entity.id
_entity.type
_entity.pdbx_description
1 polymer ?
#
loop_
_entity_poly.entity_id
_entity_poly.type
_entity_poly.pdbx_seq_one_letter_code
_entity_poly.pdbx_strand_id
1 'polypeptide(L)'
;MPTIKTNKTDIQMSDTEDTWAQLVFKEIGETYPILATAFDELYTALREQEDAEITAAALQMDEQDRLEAEYAAKIARIETMMLDNVERISELEADLSELKGNPLEHDPAPDDADASILSVLAEQLKSYQTNKEELYAGLRHFGSQEEEKNAFEVAYETVGLLLEKAHFEHDLNNFVACEGTLDEVQSKLSSMQALLQDAKEASSPPPKGTLLEDLSEDIARVIDCIAALNTIGYRGLSTRLLTALNKNQSSKSSKGSPAWEELRKETLACQAAMLELSSMTKYIKKLCESMATAGPSEAAEDTLAELDNYQSDPARSLPSVMCFISTLKAAAIRREKWIKNKEWAQTNLDIRTRNYKAQLEKIVLFDEDDQLITKKSTTLAYARADDVDGLKKDAMMDIPKRPKDKNAKAVPRATVDSLLESFDFLEEIRSSGVSGIEAIAIEEFLKTEDILDGVNRNPEGYSDFQKRIQKILDKVERTKSGKEALFYIEAKMSLEDSVRVLREKAPSMNINKAIRECREIETQTLEPLLANLKSALEYKKIFEGKIDPVEKLFKLIPILLSKLGAARPELAQKFKAIWQPEDEKIYHGELELLLRQAKVTCENSANLEDLKEAVNQINRVNVQARRYAKELKTRLEKLAEGGNSQITDTEEDFFHKVEEDYKQGIQQEKDRKVSKGNFNQKMGPMKDELEMLTAKASSWKNVKAKIKGIERIDETKFDPTQFKDLLTEVKLLEQECAVSGSYEDNMGRLDELKGMFDALRSELTGFREDIAKDIGTATEKCVARMDLARSFAEDNFVNVVASKQETNENYVNKSTLKAFANCVAKPIVSGDLTKHAQTIADKRKPIEERKKAREEALRIVRPLLARLDGDNAITLYRRHPFSDLKNDYNMLRPALVQLEVKLLTLAS
;
A
#
# COMPACT_ATOMS: atom_id res chain seq x y z
N MET A 1 27.29 -40.00 -52.61
CA MET A 1 26.69 -39.34 -51.44
C MET A 1 26.33 -37.92 -51.84
N PRO A 2 25.05 -37.61 -52.12
CA PRO A 2 24.61 -36.25 -52.35
C PRO A 2 24.26 -35.59 -51.01
N THR A 3 24.83 -34.42 -50.77
CA THR A 3 24.49 -33.52 -49.66
C THR A 3 23.12 -32.90 -49.93
N ILE A 4 22.13 -33.29 -49.12
CA ILE A 4 20.80 -32.66 -49.12
C ILE A 4 20.96 -31.32 -48.39
N LYS A 5 20.81 -30.22 -49.13
CA LYS A 5 20.62 -28.88 -48.55
C LYS A 5 19.19 -28.79 -48.07
N THR A 6 18.98 -28.79 -46.75
CA THR A 6 17.69 -28.46 -46.14
C THR A 6 17.53 -26.94 -46.14
N ASN A 7 16.56 -26.45 -46.93
CA ASN A 7 16.10 -25.07 -46.85
C ASN A 7 15.30 -24.92 -45.55
N LYS A 8 15.76 -24.06 -44.63
CA LYS A 8 15.00 -23.66 -43.44
C LYS A 8 13.74 -22.90 -43.87
N THR A 9 12.58 -23.29 -43.34
CA THR A 9 11.30 -22.57 -43.47
C THR A 9 10.77 -22.27 -42.07
N ASP A 10 10.70 -20.98 -41.73
CA ASP A 10 10.15 -20.44 -40.48
C ASP A 10 8.61 -20.52 -40.50
N ILE A 11 7.98 -21.56 -39.94
CA ILE A 11 6.50 -21.68 -39.89
C ILE A 11 6.07 -22.12 -38.48
N GLN A 12 5.27 -21.30 -37.78
CA GLN A 12 4.61 -21.70 -36.52
C GLN A 12 3.29 -22.44 -36.79
N MET A 13 3.12 -23.63 -36.19
CA MET A 13 1.88 -24.44 -36.24
C MET A 13 0.92 -24.11 -35.08
N SER A 14 -0.39 -24.21 -35.32
CA SER A 14 -1.50 -24.00 -34.39
C SER A 14 -1.85 -25.27 -33.62
N ASP A 15 -2.61 -25.17 -32.53
CA ASP A 15 -3.01 -26.33 -31.70
C ASP A 15 -3.76 -27.42 -32.48
N THR A 16 -4.54 -27.05 -33.49
CA THR A 16 -5.21 -27.99 -34.40
C THR A 16 -4.25 -28.62 -35.41
N GLU A 17 -3.24 -27.89 -35.88
CA GLU A 17 -2.14 -28.44 -36.70
C GLU A 17 -1.21 -29.33 -35.87
N ASP A 18 -1.00 -29.03 -34.58
CA ASP A 18 -0.25 -29.85 -33.63
C ASP A 18 -0.98 -31.19 -33.40
N THR A 19 -2.31 -31.14 -33.26
CA THR A 19 -3.16 -32.33 -33.10
C THR A 19 -3.23 -33.17 -34.38
N TRP A 20 -3.32 -32.53 -35.56
CA TRP A 20 -3.33 -33.21 -36.85
C TRP A 20 -1.95 -33.78 -37.20
N ALA A 21 -0.87 -33.04 -36.96
CA ALA A 21 0.50 -33.51 -37.10
C ALA A 21 0.75 -34.72 -36.19
N GLN A 22 0.32 -34.68 -34.92
CA GLN A 22 0.38 -35.85 -34.03
C GLN A 22 -0.40 -37.06 -34.58
N LEU A 23 -1.56 -36.84 -35.19
CA LEU A 23 -2.37 -37.91 -35.79
C LEU A 23 -1.73 -38.49 -37.06
N VAL A 24 -1.20 -37.64 -37.94
CA VAL A 24 -0.50 -38.04 -39.17
C VAL A 24 0.86 -38.66 -38.86
N PHE A 25 1.59 -38.17 -37.86
CA PHE A 25 2.84 -38.78 -37.39
C PHE A 25 2.59 -40.11 -36.69
N LYS A 26 1.45 -40.27 -36.02
CA LYS A 26 1.01 -41.56 -35.50
C LYS A 26 0.70 -42.55 -36.64
N GLU A 27 0.02 -42.12 -37.70
CA GLU A 27 -0.33 -42.95 -38.85
C GLU A 27 0.89 -43.30 -39.74
N ILE A 28 1.81 -42.35 -39.92
CA ILE A 28 3.13 -42.56 -40.52
C ILE A 28 4.01 -43.41 -39.61
N GLY A 29 3.89 -43.28 -38.28
CA GLY A 29 4.62 -44.07 -37.28
C GLY A 29 4.17 -45.52 -37.21
N GLU A 30 2.92 -45.81 -37.55
CA GLU A 30 2.43 -47.18 -37.76
C GLU A 30 2.99 -47.81 -39.05
N THR A 31 3.37 -47.00 -40.05
CA THR A 31 3.82 -47.46 -41.38
C THR A 31 5.36 -47.46 -41.57
N TYR A 32 6.06 -46.48 -40.99
CA TYR A 32 7.52 -46.29 -41.03
C TYR A 32 8.02 -45.71 -39.69
N PRO A 33 8.21 -46.55 -38.65
CA PRO A 33 8.45 -46.11 -37.27
C PRO A 33 9.71 -45.24 -37.07
N ILE A 34 10.73 -45.45 -37.91
CA ILE A 34 12.03 -44.73 -37.86
C ILE A 34 11.91 -43.32 -38.47
N LEU A 35 11.01 -43.11 -39.43
CA LEU A 35 10.74 -41.81 -40.04
C LEU A 35 9.87 -40.95 -39.14
N ALA A 36 8.86 -41.54 -38.46
CA ALA A 36 8.04 -40.82 -37.50
C ALA A 36 8.85 -40.34 -36.30
N THR A 37 9.73 -41.17 -35.73
CA THR A 37 10.65 -40.73 -34.66
C THR A 37 11.58 -39.62 -35.14
N ALA A 38 12.17 -39.74 -36.33
CA ALA A 38 13.04 -38.69 -36.88
C ALA A 38 12.31 -37.38 -37.19
N PHE A 39 11.04 -37.43 -37.62
CA PHE A 39 10.24 -36.23 -37.88
C PHE A 39 9.68 -35.61 -36.61
N ASP A 40 9.27 -36.40 -35.63
CA ASP A 40 8.80 -35.92 -34.33
C ASP A 40 9.96 -35.29 -33.54
N GLU A 41 11.16 -35.90 -33.60
CA GLU A 41 12.42 -35.31 -33.11
C GLU A 41 12.80 -34.03 -33.86
N LEU A 42 12.65 -33.98 -35.20
CA LEU A 42 12.93 -32.77 -35.98
C LEU A 42 11.92 -31.65 -35.70
N TYR A 43 10.64 -32.02 -35.51
CA TYR A 43 9.54 -31.10 -35.22
C TYR A 43 9.65 -30.51 -33.82
N THR A 44 9.88 -31.35 -32.81
CA THR A 44 10.19 -30.90 -31.44
C THR A 44 11.46 -30.07 -31.42
N ALA A 45 12.54 -30.48 -32.11
CA ALA A 45 13.77 -29.70 -32.19
C ALA A 45 13.59 -28.35 -32.90
N LEU A 46 12.76 -28.26 -33.95
CA LEU A 46 12.47 -27.00 -34.62
C LEU A 46 11.60 -26.08 -33.75
N ARG A 47 10.59 -26.61 -33.06
CA ARG A 47 9.77 -25.84 -32.12
C ARG A 47 10.58 -25.34 -30.93
N GLU A 48 11.40 -26.20 -30.33
CA GLU A 48 12.31 -25.83 -29.25
C GLU A 48 13.36 -24.83 -29.73
N GLN A 49 13.90 -24.97 -30.94
CA GLN A 49 14.82 -24.00 -31.52
C GLN A 49 14.13 -22.65 -31.80
N GLU A 50 12.91 -22.65 -32.33
CA GLU A 50 12.15 -21.44 -32.60
C GLU A 50 11.76 -20.71 -31.31
N ASP A 51 11.28 -21.45 -30.30
CA ASP A 51 11.00 -20.89 -28.98
C ASP A 51 12.29 -20.39 -28.33
N ALA A 52 13.42 -21.07 -28.51
CA ALA A 52 14.72 -20.60 -28.07
C ALA A 52 15.20 -19.34 -28.82
N GLU A 53 14.93 -19.21 -30.11
CA GLU A 53 15.29 -18.03 -30.92
C GLU A 53 14.42 -16.81 -30.55
N ILE A 54 13.11 -17.02 -30.36
CA ILE A 54 12.18 -15.97 -29.87
C ILE A 54 12.56 -15.56 -28.45
N THR A 55 12.86 -16.53 -27.59
CA THR A 55 13.27 -16.26 -26.20
C THR A 55 14.64 -15.57 -26.17
N ALA A 56 15.60 -15.97 -26.99
CA ALA A 56 16.92 -15.32 -27.07
C ALA A 56 16.82 -13.88 -27.59
N ALA A 57 15.98 -13.63 -28.61
CA ALA A 57 15.74 -12.29 -29.14
C ALA A 57 14.98 -11.41 -28.13
N ALA A 58 13.98 -11.96 -27.44
CA ALA A 58 13.28 -11.27 -26.36
C ALA A 58 14.24 -10.94 -25.21
N LEU A 59 15.05 -11.90 -24.76
CA LEU A 59 16.06 -11.69 -23.72
C LEU A 59 17.09 -10.61 -24.09
N GLN A 60 17.51 -10.52 -25.36
CA GLN A 60 18.40 -9.45 -25.80
C GLN A 60 17.72 -8.08 -25.77
N MET A 61 16.44 -8.00 -26.14
CA MET A 61 15.66 -6.76 -26.07
C MET A 61 15.34 -6.37 -24.63
N ASP A 62 14.99 -7.33 -23.77
CA ASP A 62 14.71 -7.13 -22.35
C ASP A 62 15.99 -6.70 -21.61
N GLU A 63 17.15 -7.27 -21.95
CA GLU A 63 18.44 -6.83 -21.42
C GLU A 63 18.78 -5.42 -21.89
N GLN A 64 18.52 -5.09 -23.16
CA GLN A 64 18.73 -3.74 -23.66
C GLN A 64 17.79 -2.72 -22.98
N ASP A 65 16.53 -3.09 -22.75
CA ASP A 65 15.56 -2.26 -22.03
C ASP A 65 15.94 -2.08 -20.57
N ARG A 66 16.42 -3.15 -19.92
CA ARG A 66 16.99 -3.10 -18.58
C ARG A 66 18.16 -2.12 -18.55
N LEU A 67 19.07 -2.19 -19.50
CA LEU A 67 20.23 -1.29 -19.59
C LEU A 67 19.82 0.17 -19.86
N GLU A 68 18.85 0.41 -20.75
CA GLU A 68 18.32 1.75 -21.03
C GLU A 68 17.59 2.34 -19.82
N ALA A 69 16.79 1.53 -19.12
CA ALA A 69 16.10 1.91 -17.89
C ALA A 69 17.08 2.15 -16.73
N GLU A 70 18.09 1.30 -16.56
CA GLU A 70 19.14 1.46 -15.55
C GLU A 70 19.95 2.73 -15.80
N TYR A 71 20.27 3.03 -17.05
CA TYR A 71 20.97 4.26 -17.42
C TYR A 71 20.10 5.50 -17.13
N ALA A 72 18.83 5.51 -17.56
CA ALA A 72 17.92 6.63 -17.29
C ALA A 72 17.66 6.84 -15.79
N ALA A 73 17.45 5.75 -15.03
CA ALA A 73 17.28 5.79 -13.59
C ALA A 73 18.54 6.30 -12.88
N LYS A 74 19.73 5.91 -13.37
CA LYS A 74 21.01 6.42 -12.89
C LYS A 74 21.11 7.93 -13.09
N ILE A 75 20.86 8.45 -14.30
CA ILE A 75 20.89 9.91 -14.57
C ILE A 75 19.89 10.66 -13.69
N ALA A 76 18.64 10.19 -13.60
CA ALA A 76 17.62 10.83 -12.77
C ALA A 76 17.95 10.80 -11.27
N ARG A 77 18.68 9.78 -10.79
CA ARG A 77 19.19 9.70 -9.41
C ARG A 77 20.29 10.73 -9.18
N ILE A 78 21.24 10.84 -10.13
CA ILE A 78 22.34 11.80 -10.09
C ILE A 78 21.80 13.24 -10.04
N GLU A 79 20.86 13.58 -10.90
CA GLU A 79 20.25 14.92 -10.95
C GLU A 79 19.53 15.28 -9.65
N THR A 80 18.78 14.34 -9.07
CA THR A 80 18.07 14.61 -7.80
C THR A 80 19.01 14.74 -6.63
N MET A 81 20.03 13.88 -6.56
CA MET A 81 21.05 13.99 -5.53
C MET A 81 21.80 15.32 -5.66
N MET A 82 22.08 15.77 -6.88
CA MET A 82 22.68 17.09 -7.12
C MET A 82 21.77 18.21 -6.62
N LEU A 83 20.49 18.22 -7.01
CA LEU A 83 19.51 19.22 -6.56
C LEU A 83 19.35 19.25 -5.04
N ASP A 84 19.16 18.09 -4.41
CA ASP A 84 19.04 17.97 -2.95
C ASP A 84 20.28 18.50 -2.24
N ASN A 85 21.47 18.25 -2.78
CA ASN A 85 22.72 18.76 -2.21
C ASN A 85 22.88 20.27 -2.42
N VAL A 86 22.49 20.81 -3.59
CA VAL A 86 22.51 22.27 -3.84
C VAL A 86 21.57 23.01 -2.89
N GLU A 87 20.35 22.51 -2.72
CA GLU A 87 19.41 23.07 -1.73
C GLU A 87 20.01 23.00 -0.33
N ARG A 88 20.60 21.85 0.04
CA ARG A 88 21.20 21.65 1.36
C ARG A 88 22.41 22.54 1.62
N ILE A 89 23.23 22.84 0.61
CA ILE A 89 24.35 23.79 0.74
C ILE A 89 23.83 25.16 1.20
N SER A 90 22.77 25.67 0.58
CA SER A 90 22.21 26.97 0.96
C SER A 90 21.66 27.00 2.38
N GLU A 91 21.05 25.90 2.84
CA GLU A 91 20.60 25.74 4.22
C GLU A 91 21.79 25.69 5.20
N LEU A 92 22.83 24.92 4.87
CA LEU A 92 24.00 24.77 5.73
C LEU A 92 24.81 26.05 5.85
N GLU A 93 24.91 26.84 4.79
CA GLU A 93 25.53 28.17 4.84
C GLU A 93 24.78 29.11 5.79
N ALA A 94 23.44 29.04 5.80
CA ALA A 94 22.60 29.78 6.74
C ALA A 94 22.80 29.29 8.18
N ASP A 95 22.73 27.97 8.40
CA ASP A 95 22.96 27.34 9.71
C ASP A 95 24.35 27.71 10.29
N LEU A 96 25.39 27.61 9.47
CA LEU A 96 26.76 27.96 9.85
C LEU A 96 26.91 29.46 10.16
N SER A 97 26.23 30.33 9.41
CA SER A 97 26.22 31.76 9.67
C SER A 97 25.54 32.09 11.01
N GLU A 98 24.49 31.35 11.37
CA GLU A 98 23.78 31.51 12.64
C GLU A 98 24.63 31.00 13.82
N LEU A 99 25.21 29.80 13.70
CA LEU A 99 26.12 29.23 14.71
C LEU A 99 27.35 30.12 14.95
N LYS A 100 27.93 30.70 13.90
CA LYS A 100 29.06 31.65 14.00
C LYS A 100 28.63 33.00 14.60
N GLY A 101 27.39 33.42 14.37
CA GLY A 101 26.85 34.70 14.82
C GLY A 101 26.49 34.73 16.31
N ASN A 102 26.21 33.58 16.92
CA ASN A 102 25.69 33.52 18.28
C ASN A 102 26.19 32.30 19.11
N PRO A 103 27.50 32.16 19.35
CA PRO A 103 28.10 30.95 19.95
C PRO A 103 27.78 30.72 21.44
N LEU A 104 27.10 31.65 22.13
CA LEU A 104 26.87 31.63 23.59
C LEU A 104 25.41 31.36 24.00
N GLU A 105 24.46 31.29 23.07
CA GLU A 105 23.05 30.95 23.38
C GLU A 105 22.75 29.44 23.33
N HIS A 106 23.74 28.61 22.99
CA HIS A 106 23.66 27.16 23.14
C HIS A 106 24.22 26.78 24.51
N ASP A 107 23.32 26.31 25.38
CA ASP A 107 23.50 26.05 26.81
C ASP A 107 24.88 25.43 27.16
N PRO A 108 25.50 25.80 28.30
CA PRO A 108 26.74 25.20 28.77
C PRO A 108 26.58 23.69 28.91
N ALA A 109 27.63 22.95 28.57
CA ALA A 109 27.71 21.49 28.68
C ALA A 109 27.12 21.01 30.02
N PRO A 110 26.39 19.87 30.03
CA PRO A 110 26.01 19.24 31.29
C PRO A 110 27.26 19.08 32.17
N ASP A 111 27.15 19.33 33.47
CA ASP A 111 28.27 19.24 34.44
C ASP A 111 28.99 17.86 34.43
N ASP A 112 28.43 16.86 33.73
CA ASP A 112 28.99 15.52 33.50
C ASP A 112 29.25 15.23 31.99
N ALA A 113 29.89 16.14 31.25
CA ALA A 113 30.36 15.85 29.89
C ALA A 113 31.42 14.74 29.93
N ASP A 114 31.04 13.51 29.55
CA ASP A 114 31.92 12.34 29.57
C ASP A 114 33.04 12.51 28.53
N ALA A 115 34.28 12.67 29.01
CA ALA A 115 35.46 12.88 28.18
C ALA A 115 35.67 11.77 27.12
N SER A 116 35.10 10.58 27.34
CA SER A 116 35.14 9.47 26.39
C SER A 116 34.30 9.71 25.13
N ILE A 117 33.16 10.40 25.23
CA ILE A 117 32.29 10.74 24.09
C ILE A 117 32.95 11.80 23.21
N LEU A 118 33.57 12.80 23.84
CA LEU A 118 34.34 13.86 23.16
C LEU A 118 35.49 13.30 22.33
N SER A 119 36.22 12.31 22.85
CA SER A 119 37.29 11.66 22.10
C SER A 119 36.77 10.85 20.92
N VAL A 120 35.64 10.14 21.08
CA VAL A 120 35.05 9.33 20.01
C VAL A 120 34.52 10.21 18.87
N LEU A 121 33.81 11.29 19.19
CA LEU A 121 33.31 12.24 18.18
C LEU A 121 34.47 12.95 17.45
N ALA A 122 35.53 13.32 18.17
CA ALA A 122 36.73 13.92 17.55
C ALA A 122 37.45 12.94 16.62
N GLU A 123 37.55 11.66 17.00
CA GLU A 123 38.09 10.61 16.12
C GLU A 123 37.21 10.38 14.89
N GLN A 124 35.88 10.40 15.04
CA GLN A 124 34.94 10.30 13.92
C GLN A 124 35.05 11.49 12.96
N LEU A 125 35.07 12.72 13.46
CA LEU A 125 35.29 13.94 12.67
C LEU A 125 36.55 13.83 11.82
N LYS A 126 37.68 13.44 12.45
CA LYS A 126 38.96 13.27 11.76
C LYS A 126 38.92 12.13 10.73
N SER A 127 38.27 11.02 11.07
CA SER A 127 38.10 9.88 10.17
C SER A 127 37.30 10.26 8.92
N TYR A 128 36.16 10.94 9.10
CA TYR A 128 35.33 11.39 7.98
C TYR A 128 35.99 12.48 7.14
N GLN A 129 36.74 13.40 7.75
CA GLN A 129 37.55 14.37 7.02
C GLN A 129 38.60 13.65 6.15
N THR A 130 39.26 12.62 6.68
CA THR A 130 40.25 11.83 5.93
C THR A 130 39.57 11.08 4.78
N ASN A 131 38.42 10.44 5.04
CA ASN A 131 37.65 9.71 4.04
C ASN A 131 37.16 10.64 2.90
N LYS A 132 36.69 11.85 3.24
CA LYS A 132 36.29 12.87 2.28
C LYS A 132 37.42 13.18 1.28
N GLU A 133 38.63 13.44 1.78
CA GLU A 133 39.80 13.75 0.94
C GLU A 133 40.28 12.53 0.14
N GLU A 134 40.26 11.33 0.73
CA GLU A 134 40.59 10.08 0.03
C GLU A 134 39.62 9.79 -1.14
N LEU A 135 38.32 9.99 -0.94
CA LEU A 135 37.31 9.85 -1.99
C LEU A 135 37.53 10.89 -3.09
N TYR A 136 37.79 12.16 -2.74
CA TYR A 136 37.99 13.23 -3.71
C TYR A 136 39.22 13.02 -4.60
N ALA A 137 40.28 12.39 -4.09
CA ALA A 137 41.42 11.96 -4.91
C ALA A 137 41.00 11.01 -6.05
N GLY A 138 39.82 10.37 -5.94
CA GLY A 138 39.20 9.54 -6.96
C GLY A 138 38.54 10.28 -8.13
N LEU A 139 38.42 11.62 -8.10
CA LEU A 139 37.73 12.43 -9.12
C LEU A 139 38.19 12.15 -10.57
N ARG A 140 39.46 11.75 -10.75
CA ARG A 140 40.03 11.37 -12.05
C ARG A 140 39.33 10.19 -12.74
N HIS A 141 38.58 9.37 -12.01
CA HIS A 141 37.91 8.17 -12.55
C HIS A 141 36.62 8.48 -13.31
N PHE A 142 36.06 9.69 -13.19
CA PHE A 142 34.81 10.07 -13.85
C PHE A 142 34.94 10.29 -15.36
N GLY A 143 36.15 10.51 -15.91
CA GLY A 143 36.37 10.52 -17.36
C GLY A 143 35.40 11.43 -18.13
N SER A 144 34.55 10.84 -18.98
CA SER A 144 33.53 11.53 -19.79
C SER A 144 32.13 11.60 -19.14
N GLN A 145 31.99 11.24 -17.86
CA GLN A 145 30.74 11.27 -17.09
C GLN A 145 30.59 12.62 -16.36
N GLU A 146 30.25 13.67 -17.10
CA GLU A 146 30.20 15.05 -16.56
C GLU A 146 29.10 15.24 -15.50
N GLU A 147 27.94 14.61 -15.66
CA GLU A 147 26.80 14.73 -14.74
C GLU A 147 27.10 14.06 -13.39
N GLU A 148 27.63 12.83 -13.42
CA GLU A 148 28.12 12.12 -12.24
C GLU A 148 29.21 12.90 -11.51
N LYS A 149 30.14 13.48 -12.27
CA LYS A 149 31.26 14.27 -11.72
C LYS A 149 30.74 15.51 -11.00
N ASN A 150 29.82 16.26 -11.62
CA ASN A 150 29.24 17.45 -11.00
C ASN A 150 28.49 17.09 -9.72
N ALA A 151 27.70 16.02 -9.73
CA ALA A 151 26.98 15.57 -8.55
C ALA A 151 27.93 15.10 -7.42
N PHE A 152 29.06 14.48 -7.77
CA PHE A 152 30.13 14.12 -6.84
C PHE A 152 30.82 15.35 -6.23
N GLU A 153 31.10 16.39 -7.03
CA GLU A 153 31.70 17.65 -6.55
C GLU A 153 30.77 18.42 -5.61
N VAL A 154 29.47 18.52 -5.93
CA VAL A 154 28.47 19.15 -5.05
C VAL A 154 28.29 18.35 -3.75
N ALA A 155 28.35 17.02 -3.81
CA ALA A 155 28.34 16.18 -2.60
C ALA A 155 29.59 16.41 -1.74
N TYR A 156 30.77 16.54 -2.35
CA TYR A 156 32.02 16.88 -1.64
C TYR A 156 31.93 18.23 -0.92
N GLU A 157 31.34 19.23 -1.55
CA GLU A 157 31.09 20.55 -0.95
C GLU A 157 30.12 20.45 0.23
N THR A 158 29.00 19.75 0.05
CA THR A 158 28.01 19.52 1.11
C THR A 158 28.62 18.82 2.32
N VAL A 159 29.41 17.75 2.11
CA VAL A 159 30.13 17.05 3.18
C VAL A 159 31.12 18.00 3.89
N GLY A 160 31.75 18.91 3.16
CA GLY A 160 32.62 19.92 3.74
C GLY A 160 31.90 20.85 4.72
N LEU A 161 30.76 21.40 4.31
CA LEU A 161 29.96 22.28 5.17
C LEU A 161 29.37 21.53 6.37
N LEU A 162 28.95 20.28 6.19
CA LEU A 162 28.47 19.43 7.29
C LEU A 162 29.59 19.13 8.30
N LEU A 163 30.80 18.80 7.82
CA LEU A 163 31.95 18.59 8.70
C LEU A 163 32.35 19.87 9.44
N GLU A 164 32.27 21.04 8.78
CA GLU A 164 32.48 22.33 9.43
C GLU A 164 31.44 22.57 10.53
N LYS A 165 30.15 22.29 10.25
CA LYS A 165 29.06 22.40 11.21
C LYS A 165 29.26 21.47 12.40
N ALA A 166 29.56 20.19 12.16
CA ALA A 166 29.81 19.21 13.22
C ALA A 166 31.04 19.59 14.07
N HIS A 167 32.05 20.22 13.48
CA HIS A 167 33.22 20.70 14.21
C HIS A 167 32.87 21.87 15.15
N PHE A 168 32.06 22.82 14.68
CA PHE A 168 31.51 23.90 15.53
C PHE A 168 30.64 23.36 16.65
N GLU A 169 29.77 22.40 16.37
CA GLU A 169 28.90 21.76 17.38
C GLU A 169 29.72 20.98 18.42
N HIS A 170 30.82 20.33 18.01
CA HIS A 170 31.77 19.68 18.90
C HIS A 170 32.48 20.69 19.83
N ASP A 171 32.97 21.80 19.27
CA ASP A 171 33.65 22.86 20.04
C ASP A 171 32.71 23.54 21.05
N LEU A 172 31.40 23.59 20.74
CA LEU A 172 30.34 24.08 21.63
C LEU A 172 29.85 23.02 22.64
N ASN A 173 30.42 21.80 22.65
CA ASN A 173 29.98 20.67 23.47
C ASN A 173 28.51 20.23 23.23
N ASN A 174 27.96 20.49 22.04
CA ASN A 174 26.63 20.06 21.65
C ASN A 174 26.67 18.67 20.98
N PHE A 175 26.81 17.63 21.79
CA PHE A 175 27.10 16.27 21.34
C PHE A 175 26.03 15.67 20.43
N VAL A 176 24.75 15.95 20.70
CA VAL A 176 23.63 15.35 19.95
C VAL A 176 23.47 16.02 18.59
N ALA A 177 23.68 17.34 18.50
CA ALA A 177 23.71 18.04 17.22
C ALA A 177 24.89 17.55 16.37
N CYS A 178 26.08 17.47 16.99
CA CYS A 178 27.28 16.95 16.34
C CYS A 178 27.07 15.53 15.79
N GLU A 179 26.52 14.60 16.59
CA GLU A 179 26.18 13.24 16.15
C GLU A 179 25.17 13.24 15.00
N GLY A 180 24.11 14.06 15.11
CA GLY A 180 23.09 14.19 14.07
C GLY A 180 23.62 14.73 12.74
N THR A 181 24.62 15.62 12.78
CA THR A 181 25.34 16.16 11.62
C THR A 181 26.34 15.14 11.06
N LEU A 182 27.04 14.40 11.91
CA LEU A 182 27.96 13.33 11.50
C LEU A 182 27.26 12.15 10.83
N ASP A 183 26.04 11.81 11.25
CA ASP A 183 25.20 10.83 10.55
C ASP A 183 24.88 11.28 9.11
N GLU A 184 24.62 12.58 8.92
CA GLU A 184 24.38 13.17 7.59
C GLU A 184 25.66 13.13 6.73
N VAL A 185 26.82 13.45 7.32
CA VAL A 185 28.13 13.29 6.69
C VAL A 185 28.35 11.85 6.20
N GLN A 186 28.08 10.85 7.04
CA GLN A 186 28.26 9.45 6.70
C GLN A 186 27.40 9.04 5.48
N SER A 187 26.15 9.49 5.44
CA SER A 187 25.23 9.22 4.32
C SER A 187 25.74 9.84 3.01
N LYS A 188 26.20 11.10 3.05
CA LYS A 188 26.72 11.80 1.88
C LYS A 188 28.06 11.22 1.40
N LEU A 189 28.96 10.85 2.32
CA LEU A 189 30.20 10.13 1.99
C LEU A 189 29.91 8.78 1.32
N SER A 190 28.92 8.03 1.82
CA SER A 190 28.50 6.76 1.20
C SER A 190 27.95 6.98 -0.21
N SER A 191 27.22 8.08 -0.43
CA SER A 191 26.72 8.47 -1.77
C SER A 191 27.86 8.82 -2.72
N MET A 192 28.84 9.60 -2.27
CA MET A 192 30.05 9.92 -3.04
C MET A 192 30.83 8.67 -3.43
N GLN A 193 31.00 7.75 -2.49
CA GLN A 193 31.71 6.49 -2.71
C GLN A 193 30.98 5.60 -3.73
N ALA A 194 29.65 5.57 -3.70
CA ALA A 194 28.84 4.86 -4.70
C ALA A 194 29.07 5.43 -6.11
N LEU A 195 28.99 6.75 -6.29
CA LEU A 195 29.27 7.40 -7.59
C LEU A 195 30.67 7.12 -8.09
N LEU A 196 31.67 7.19 -7.19
CA LEU A 196 33.05 6.91 -7.54
C LEU A 196 33.27 5.45 -7.96
N GLN A 197 32.57 4.52 -7.31
CA GLN A 197 32.61 3.11 -7.66
C GLN A 197 31.97 2.88 -9.04
N ASP A 198 30.81 3.48 -9.31
CA ASP A 198 30.13 3.37 -10.61
C ASP A 198 31.00 3.95 -11.75
N ALA A 199 31.70 5.06 -11.50
CA ALA A 199 32.66 5.63 -12.44
C ALA A 199 33.86 4.70 -12.72
N LYS A 200 34.41 4.07 -11.68
CA LYS A 200 35.49 3.09 -11.81
C LYS A 200 35.06 1.85 -12.59
N GLU A 201 33.84 1.35 -12.36
CA GLU A 201 33.27 0.19 -13.06
C GLU A 201 33.06 0.49 -14.55
N ALA A 202 32.52 1.67 -14.88
CA ALA A 202 32.32 2.09 -16.28
C ALA A 202 33.63 2.33 -17.06
N SER A 203 34.72 2.69 -16.37
CA SER A 203 36.04 2.91 -16.98
C SER A 203 36.90 1.64 -17.09
N SER A 204 36.46 0.52 -16.48
CA SER A 204 37.22 -0.73 -16.43
C SER A 204 36.71 -1.73 -17.47
N PRO A 205 37.58 -2.38 -18.26
CA PRO A 205 37.15 -3.46 -19.15
C PRO A 205 36.58 -4.62 -18.33
N PRO A 206 35.57 -5.36 -18.83
CA PRO A 206 34.97 -6.45 -18.10
C PRO A 206 36.03 -7.49 -17.73
N PRO A 207 36.10 -7.91 -16.47
CA PRO A 207 37.15 -8.80 -16.00
C PRO A 207 37.05 -10.16 -16.69
N LYS A 208 38.14 -10.56 -17.36
CA LYS A 208 38.36 -11.95 -17.77
C LYS A 208 38.67 -12.78 -16.52
N GLY A 209 37.99 -13.92 -16.33
CA GLY A 209 38.23 -14.84 -15.20
C GLY A 209 39.70 -15.31 -15.16
N THR A 210 40.25 -15.89 -14.09
CA THR A 210 39.77 -16.44 -12.82
C THR A 210 40.46 -15.70 -11.67
N LEU A 211 39.73 -14.82 -10.96
CA LEU A 211 40.28 -13.95 -9.90
C LEU A 211 39.93 -14.40 -8.47
N LEU A 212 39.05 -15.39 -8.32
CA LEU A 212 38.51 -15.81 -7.01
C LEU A 212 39.46 -16.65 -6.16
N GLU A 213 40.45 -17.33 -6.76
CA GLU A 213 41.40 -18.17 -6.01
C GLU A 213 42.35 -17.33 -5.12
N ASP A 214 42.83 -16.18 -5.62
CA ASP A 214 43.78 -15.28 -4.92
C ASP A 214 43.16 -14.49 -3.74
N LEU A 215 41.83 -14.48 -3.67
CA LEU A 215 41.02 -13.76 -2.68
C LEU A 215 40.37 -14.69 -1.65
N SER A 216 40.56 -16.01 -1.78
CA SER A 216 39.90 -17.02 -0.95
C SER A 216 40.12 -16.84 0.55
N GLU A 217 41.34 -16.50 0.99
CA GLU A 217 41.64 -16.21 2.40
C GLU A 217 40.97 -14.93 2.92
N ASP A 218 40.94 -13.87 2.12
CA ASP A 218 40.31 -12.60 2.51
C ASP A 218 38.78 -12.77 2.55
N ILE A 219 38.19 -13.50 1.60
CA ILE A 219 36.77 -13.89 1.60
C ILE A 219 36.42 -14.69 2.86
N ALA A 220 37.23 -15.71 3.19
CA ALA A 220 37.02 -16.52 4.39
C ALA A 220 37.04 -15.66 5.67
N ARG A 221 38.00 -14.72 5.78
CA ARG A 221 38.08 -13.79 6.93
C ARG A 221 36.86 -12.88 7.04
N VAL A 222 36.34 -12.38 5.91
CA VAL A 222 35.11 -11.56 5.89
C VAL A 222 33.92 -12.41 6.34
N ILE A 223 33.78 -13.63 5.83
CA ILE A 223 32.69 -14.55 6.21
C ILE A 223 32.77 -14.92 7.71
N ASP A 224 33.96 -15.20 8.23
CA ASP A 224 34.17 -15.48 9.65
C ASP A 224 33.79 -14.26 10.51
N CYS A 225 34.13 -13.05 10.05
CA CYS A 225 33.72 -11.81 10.72
C CYS A 225 32.19 -11.63 10.71
N ILE A 226 31.53 -11.86 9.58
CA ILE A 226 30.06 -11.82 9.42
C ILE A 226 29.39 -12.81 10.38
N ALA A 227 29.90 -14.04 10.47
CA ALA A 227 29.39 -15.06 11.38
C ALA A 227 29.60 -14.67 12.85
N ALA A 228 30.76 -14.12 13.20
CA ALA A 228 31.05 -13.66 14.54
C ALA A 228 30.16 -12.47 14.95
N LEU A 229 29.94 -11.48 14.07
CA LEU A 229 29.01 -10.36 14.29
C LEU A 229 27.58 -10.86 14.51
N ASN A 230 27.10 -11.80 13.70
CA ASN A 230 25.79 -12.43 13.88
C ASN A 230 25.68 -13.15 15.23
N THR A 231 26.75 -13.83 15.65
CA THR A 231 26.79 -14.55 16.94
C THR A 231 26.67 -13.61 18.13
N ILE A 232 27.27 -12.41 18.06
CA ILE A 232 27.16 -11.39 19.11
C ILE A 232 25.91 -10.49 18.96
N GLY A 233 25.10 -10.70 17.93
CA GLY A 233 23.82 -10.02 17.72
C GLY A 233 23.83 -8.83 16.77
N TYR A 234 24.98 -8.42 16.22
CA TYR A 234 25.12 -7.24 15.35
C TYR A 234 24.87 -7.58 13.87
N ARG A 235 23.63 -7.94 13.55
CA ARG A 235 23.18 -8.34 12.21
C ARG A 235 23.25 -7.21 11.19
N GLY A 236 23.09 -5.95 11.61
CA GLY A 236 23.21 -4.78 10.74
C GLY A 236 24.61 -4.67 10.12
N LEU A 237 25.64 -4.60 10.96
CA LEU A 237 27.05 -4.60 10.53
C LEU A 237 27.41 -5.84 9.70
N SER A 238 26.87 -7.00 10.08
CA SER A 238 27.05 -8.25 9.33
C SER A 238 26.47 -8.16 7.92
N THR A 239 25.25 -7.63 7.78
CA THR A 239 24.55 -7.44 6.50
C THR A 239 25.26 -6.42 5.62
N ARG A 240 25.81 -5.36 6.22
CA ARG A 240 26.62 -4.36 5.52
C ARG A 240 27.88 -4.98 4.90
N LEU A 241 28.65 -5.73 5.68
CA LEU A 241 29.83 -6.47 5.20
C LEU A 241 29.47 -7.50 4.13
N LEU A 242 28.35 -8.22 4.30
CA LEU A 242 27.86 -9.19 3.33
C LEU A 242 27.48 -8.54 2.00
N THR A 243 26.82 -7.39 2.05
CA THR A 243 26.42 -6.63 0.85
C THR A 243 27.66 -6.14 0.09
N ALA A 244 28.64 -5.60 0.80
CA ALA A 244 29.91 -5.19 0.19
C ALA A 244 30.70 -6.39 -0.39
N LEU A 245 30.71 -7.53 0.30
CA LEU A 245 31.32 -8.78 -0.19
C LEU A 245 30.64 -9.26 -1.47
N ASN A 246 29.31 -9.33 -1.49
CA ASN A 246 28.54 -9.78 -2.65
C ASN A 246 28.74 -8.83 -3.84
N LYS A 247 28.77 -7.52 -3.61
CA LYS A 247 29.06 -6.53 -4.66
C LYS A 247 30.45 -6.77 -5.26
N ASN A 248 31.49 -6.89 -4.43
CA ASN A 248 32.86 -7.13 -4.87
C ASN A 248 33.06 -8.48 -5.59
N GLN A 249 32.31 -9.52 -5.19
CA GLN A 249 32.32 -10.82 -5.85
C GLN A 249 31.61 -10.77 -7.21
N SER A 250 30.44 -10.11 -7.29
CA SER A 250 29.68 -9.96 -8.52
C SER A 250 30.42 -9.13 -9.58
N SER A 251 31.14 -8.08 -9.16
CA SER A 251 31.96 -7.23 -10.02
C SER A 251 33.31 -7.85 -10.40
N LYS A 252 33.64 -9.04 -9.87
CA LYS A 252 34.93 -9.74 -10.04
C LYS A 252 36.14 -8.81 -9.81
N SER A 253 36.06 -7.98 -8.77
CA SER A 253 37.10 -7.02 -8.41
C SER A 253 38.42 -7.73 -8.07
N SER A 254 39.56 -7.17 -8.50
CA SER A 254 40.89 -7.72 -8.20
C SER A 254 41.35 -7.41 -6.77
N LYS A 255 42.30 -8.18 -6.24
CA LYS A 255 42.82 -8.04 -4.86
C LYS A 255 43.41 -6.66 -4.54
N GLY A 256 43.92 -5.95 -5.54
CA GLY A 256 44.42 -4.58 -5.40
C GLY A 256 43.37 -3.49 -5.63
N SER A 257 42.09 -3.85 -5.81
CA SER A 257 41.04 -2.87 -6.00
C SER A 257 40.77 -2.12 -4.68
N PRO A 258 40.54 -0.79 -4.74
CA PRO A 258 40.21 -0.01 -3.55
C PRO A 258 39.00 -0.55 -2.77
N ALA A 259 38.00 -1.10 -3.47
CA ALA A 259 36.80 -1.69 -2.86
C ALA A 259 37.10 -2.95 -2.02
N TRP A 260 38.10 -3.75 -2.41
CA TRP A 260 38.56 -4.89 -1.60
C TRP A 260 39.39 -4.44 -0.40
N GLU A 261 40.22 -3.41 -0.57
CA GLU A 261 41.02 -2.86 0.53
C GLU A 261 40.15 -2.22 1.61
N GLU A 262 39.09 -1.53 1.20
CA GLU A 262 38.11 -0.95 2.11
C GLU A 262 37.31 -2.00 2.88
N LEU A 263 36.79 -3.02 2.18
CA LEU A 263 36.12 -4.16 2.83
C LEU A 263 37.04 -4.84 3.85
N ARG A 264 38.34 -4.95 3.55
CA ARG A 264 39.33 -5.51 4.46
C ARG A 264 39.58 -4.62 5.68
N LYS A 265 39.69 -3.31 5.50
CA LYS A 265 39.81 -2.33 6.60
C LYS A 265 38.59 -2.39 7.51
N GLU A 266 37.38 -2.38 6.95
CA GLU A 266 36.13 -2.47 7.72
C GLU A 266 36.01 -3.81 8.45
N THR A 267 36.39 -4.92 7.80
CA THR A 267 36.41 -6.26 8.42
C THR A 267 37.37 -6.30 9.62
N LEU A 268 38.58 -5.76 9.50
CA LEU A 268 39.56 -5.72 10.59
C LEU A 268 39.09 -4.82 11.74
N ALA A 269 38.49 -3.67 11.43
CA ALA A 269 37.93 -2.77 12.44
C ALA A 269 36.79 -3.46 13.21
N CYS A 270 35.88 -4.14 12.51
CA CYS A 270 34.80 -4.91 13.12
C CYS A 270 35.35 -6.03 14.02
N GLN A 271 36.35 -6.79 13.55
CA GLN A 271 37.00 -7.83 14.35
C GLN A 271 37.61 -7.28 15.64
N ALA A 272 38.27 -6.11 15.57
CA ALA A 272 38.87 -5.47 16.73
C ALA A 272 37.82 -5.01 17.76
N ALA A 273 36.68 -4.50 17.29
CA ALA A 273 35.61 -3.96 18.15
C ALA A 273 34.68 -5.03 18.76
N MET A 274 34.70 -6.28 18.27
CA MET A 274 33.78 -7.35 18.69
C MET A 274 33.72 -7.59 20.20
N LEU A 275 34.90 -7.62 20.85
CA LEU A 275 34.98 -7.89 22.30
C LEU A 275 34.27 -6.79 23.08
N GLU A 276 34.47 -5.54 22.66
CA GLU A 276 33.91 -4.37 23.30
C GLU A 276 32.40 -4.29 23.10
N LEU A 277 31.92 -4.46 21.86
CA LEU A 277 30.49 -4.53 21.54
C LEU A 277 29.78 -5.64 22.33
N SER A 278 30.37 -6.84 22.38
CA SER A 278 29.82 -7.97 23.14
C SER A 278 29.76 -7.68 24.65
N SER A 279 30.81 -7.07 25.20
CA SER A 279 30.90 -6.67 26.60
C SER A 279 29.84 -5.62 26.97
N MET A 280 29.74 -4.53 26.19
CA MET A 280 28.77 -3.46 26.43
C MET A 280 27.34 -3.97 26.29
N THR A 281 27.05 -4.77 25.26
CA THR A 281 25.73 -5.38 25.04
C THR A 281 25.31 -6.25 26.22
N LYS A 282 26.17 -7.17 26.66
CA LYS A 282 25.87 -8.04 27.81
C LYS A 282 25.65 -7.23 29.07
N TYR A 283 26.41 -6.16 29.25
CA TYR A 283 26.26 -5.29 30.39
C TYR A 283 24.94 -4.52 30.36
N ILE A 284 24.53 -3.96 29.21
CA ILE A 284 23.22 -3.32 29.02
C ILE A 284 22.09 -4.32 29.30
N LYS A 285 22.13 -5.52 28.70
CA LYS A 285 21.10 -6.56 28.92
C LYS A 285 20.99 -6.95 30.39
N LYS A 286 22.12 -7.10 31.09
CA LYS A 286 22.14 -7.36 32.53
C LYS A 286 21.52 -6.22 33.35
N LEU A 287 21.74 -4.96 32.96
CA LEU A 287 21.10 -3.82 33.59
C LEU A 287 19.58 -3.84 33.36
N CYS A 288 19.13 -4.11 32.13
CA CYS A 288 17.70 -4.24 31.80
C CYS A 288 17.00 -5.39 32.52
N GLU A 289 17.59 -6.59 32.55
CA GLU A 289 17.11 -7.71 33.35
C GLU A 289 17.00 -7.33 34.83
N SER A 290 17.94 -6.51 35.30
CA SER A 290 17.93 -6.08 36.68
C SER A 290 16.93 -4.97 36.99
N MET A 291 16.52 -4.17 36.01
CA MET A 291 15.40 -3.22 36.11
C MET A 291 14.07 -3.96 36.13
N ALA A 292 13.88 -4.93 35.22
CA ALA A 292 12.66 -5.74 35.13
C ALA A 292 12.36 -6.60 36.38
N THR A 293 13.40 -6.97 37.14
CA THR A 293 13.23 -7.70 38.42
C THR A 293 12.80 -6.80 39.59
N ALA A 294 12.88 -5.47 39.44
CA ALA A 294 12.50 -4.51 40.47
C ALA A 294 11.05 -3.98 40.33
N GLY A 295 10.41 -4.16 39.17
CA GLY A 295 9.03 -3.74 38.89
C GLY A 295 8.70 -3.73 37.38
N PRO A 296 7.48 -3.32 36.98
CA PRO A 296 7.18 -3.01 35.59
C PRO A 296 8.13 -1.92 35.11
N SER A 297 8.85 -2.12 34.00
CA SER A 297 9.84 -1.16 33.52
C SER A 297 9.77 -0.98 32.02
N GLU A 298 8.90 -0.04 31.60
CA GLU A 298 8.85 0.44 30.21
C GLU A 298 10.22 0.99 29.80
N ALA A 299 10.96 1.65 30.71
CA ALA A 299 12.32 2.10 30.45
C ALA A 299 13.31 0.97 30.12
N ALA A 300 13.16 -0.22 30.71
CA ALA A 300 13.98 -1.40 30.38
C ALA A 300 13.64 -1.97 29.00
N GLU A 301 12.35 -2.03 28.68
CA GLU A 301 11.87 -2.46 27.36
C GLU A 301 12.30 -1.49 26.26
N ASP A 302 12.19 -0.19 26.48
CA ASP A 302 12.67 0.85 25.56
C ASP A 302 14.19 0.76 25.33
N THR A 303 14.97 0.57 26.39
CA THR A 303 16.43 0.40 26.28
C THR A 303 16.80 -0.84 25.47
N LEU A 304 16.04 -1.93 25.63
CA LEU A 304 16.25 -3.16 24.86
C LEU A 304 15.82 -3.02 23.40
N ALA A 305 14.71 -2.33 23.13
CA ALA A 305 14.25 -2.03 21.78
C ALA A 305 15.26 -1.16 21.03
N GLU A 306 15.82 -0.13 21.69
CA GLU A 306 16.88 0.68 21.09
C GLU A 306 18.15 -0.12 20.84
N LEU A 307 18.55 -1.00 21.77
CA LEU A 307 19.68 -1.90 21.58
C LEU A 307 19.47 -2.80 20.36
N ASP A 308 18.27 -3.38 20.19
CA ASP A 308 17.95 -4.26 19.07
C ASP A 308 17.93 -3.51 17.73
N ASN A 309 17.42 -2.28 17.71
CA ASN A 309 17.49 -1.41 16.52
C ASN A 309 18.93 -1.13 16.11
N TYR A 310 19.81 -0.75 17.04
CA TYR A 310 21.22 -0.52 16.74
C TYR A 310 21.97 -1.79 16.33
N GLN A 311 21.51 -2.95 16.81
CA GLN A 311 22.08 -4.25 16.44
C GLN A 311 21.66 -4.71 15.04
N SER A 312 20.47 -4.34 14.58
CA SER A 312 19.87 -4.82 13.34
C SER A 312 20.02 -3.88 12.15
N ASP A 313 20.25 -2.59 12.36
CA ASP A 313 20.30 -1.56 11.30
C ASP A 313 21.56 -1.68 10.41
N PRO A 314 21.43 -2.04 9.11
CA PRO A 314 22.55 -2.19 8.20
C PRO A 314 23.10 -0.88 7.63
N ALA A 315 22.39 0.25 7.81
CA ALA A 315 22.83 1.54 7.29
C ALA A 315 23.99 2.15 8.10
N ARG A 316 24.18 1.70 9.35
CA ARG A 316 25.13 2.30 10.30
C ARG A 316 26.54 1.73 10.14
N SER A 317 27.53 2.59 10.32
CA SER A 317 28.94 2.19 10.35
C SER A 317 29.34 1.71 11.75
N LEU A 318 30.45 0.97 11.84
CA LEU A 318 30.98 0.51 13.13
C LEU A 318 31.22 1.66 14.14
N PRO A 319 31.87 2.79 13.76
CA PRO A 319 32.04 3.92 14.68
C PRO A 319 30.72 4.46 15.23
N SER A 320 29.70 4.59 14.38
CA SER A 320 28.39 5.08 14.81
C SER A 320 27.75 4.11 15.79
N VAL A 321 27.74 2.81 15.47
CA VAL A 321 27.23 1.76 16.37
C VAL A 321 27.94 1.77 17.72
N MET A 322 29.28 1.92 17.73
CA MET A 322 30.06 2.01 18.96
C MET A 322 29.66 3.22 19.83
N CYS A 323 29.47 4.38 19.21
CA CYS A 323 29.02 5.59 19.90
C CYS A 323 27.64 5.38 20.55
N PHE A 324 26.66 4.90 19.78
CA PHE A 324 25.30 4.67 20.26
C PHE A 324 25.23 3.65 21.40
N ILE A 325 25.97 2.55 21.29
CA ILE A 325 26.00 1.52 22.34
C ILE A 325 26.65 2.05 23.62
N SER A 326 27.65 2.93 23.51
CA SER A 326 28.25 3.61 24.67
C SER A 326 27.24 4.54 25.35
N THR A 327 26.52 5.36 24.57
CA THR A 327 25.47 6.27 25.08
C THR A 327 24.34 5.49 25.74
N LEU A 328 23.88 4.40 25.11
CA LEU A 328 22.84 3.53 25.63
C LEU A 328 23.27 2.83 26.92
N LYS A 329 24.55 2.43 27.02
CA LYS A 329 25.13 1.89 28.25
C LYS A 329 25.10 2.92 29.38
N ALA A 330 25.50 4.16 29.13
CA ALA A 330 25.45 5.22 30.14
C ALA A 330 24.01 5.48 30.61
N ALA A 331 23.05 5.54 29.68
CA ALA A 331 21.63 5.68 29.97
C ALA A 331 21.09 4.50 30.82
N ALA A 332 21.44 3.27 30.45
CA ALA A 332 21.04 2.06 31.17
C ALA A 332 21.60 2.02 32.60
N ILE A 333 22.87 2.41 32.81
CA ILE A 333 23.48 2.50 34.15
C ILE A 333 22.70 3.49 35.01
N ARG A 334 22.39 4.66 34.44
CA ARG A 334 21.62 5.70 35.12
C ARG A 334 20.24 5.16 35.51
N ARG A 335 19.48 4.62 34.55
CA ARG A 335 18.12 4.07 34.77
C ARG A 335 18.11 2.96 35.83
N GLU A 336 19.03 2.00 35.77
CA GLU A 336 19.11 0.87 36.71
C GLU A 336 19.42 1.31 38.14
N LYS A 337 20.37 2.24 38.31
CA LYS A 337 20.71 2.80 39.62
C LYS A 337 19.49 3.44 40.28
N TRP A 338 18.63 4.11 39.51
CA TRP A 338 17.44 4.80 40.02
C TRP A 338 16.34 3.84 40.43
N ILE A 339 16.04 2.86 39.59
CA ILE A 339 15.01 1.84 39.84
C ILE A 339 15.35 1.01 41.09
N LYS A 340 16.64 0.74 41.34
CA LYS A 340 17.09 -0.05 42.48
C LYS A 340 17.27 0.70 43.79
N ASN A 341 17.13 2.02 43.80
CA ASN A 341 17.39 2.79 45.00
C ASN A 341 16.27 2.52 46.02
N LYS A 342 16.54 1.68 47.02
CA LYS A 342 15.53 1.15 47.97
C LYS A 342 14.98 2.18 48.96
N GLU A 343 15.60 3.35 49.04
CA GLU A 343 15.15 4.48 49.87
C GLU A 343 14.83 5.67 48.98
N TRP A 344 13.63 5.66 48.37
CA TRP A 344 12.99 6.90 47.96
C TRP A 344 12.47 7.59 49.23
N ALA A 345 13.39 8.16 50.01
CA ALA A 345 13.03 9.06 51.09
C ALA A 345 12.20 10.21 50.51
N GLN A 346 11.19 10.68 51.24
CA GLN A 346 10.38 11.85 50.89
C GLN A 346 11.26 13.01 50.38
N THR A 347 12.44 13.20 51.01
CA THR A 347 13.45 14.18 50.64
C THR A 347 13.96 14.04 49.20
N ASN A 348 14.15 12.83 48.68
CA ASN A 348 14.61 12.59 47.31
C ASN A 348 13.50 12.88 46.29
N LEU A 349 12.26 12.51 46.61
CA LEU A 349 11.08 12.77 45.78
C LEU A 349 10.79 14.29 45.74
N ASP A 350 10.94 14.98 46.87
CA ASP A 350 10.83 16.43 46.97
C ASP A 350 11.91 17.17 46.17
N ILE A 351 13.19 16.77 46.30
CA ILE A 351 14.28 17.37 45.52
C ILE A 351 14.03 17.21 44.02
N ARG A 352 13.59 16.03 43.59
CA ARG A 352 13.40 15.71 42.17
C ARG A 352 12.15 16.38 41.60
N THR A 353 11.06 16.44 42.35
CA THR A 353 9.86 17.20 41.97
C THR A 353 10.18 18.69 41.83
N ARG A 354 11.00 19.25 42.74
CA ARG A 354 11.49 20.63 42.61
C ARG A 354 12.39 20.82 41.40
N ASN A 355 13.30 19.88 41.13
CA ASN A 355 14.16 19.96 39.94
C ASN A 355 13.34 19.86 38.65
N TYR A 356 12.36 18.97 38.61
CA TYR A 356 11.44 18.80 37.48
C TYR A 356 10.62 20.07 37.26
N LYS A 357 10.06 20.64 38.33
CA LYS A 357 9.39 21.93 38.31
C LYS A 357 10.29 23.06 37.79
N ALA A 358 11.53 23.15 38.27
CA ALA A 358 12.48 24.16 37.81
C ALA A 358 12.84 24.01 36.32
N GLN A 359 12.79 22.79 35.77
CA GLN A 359 12.92 22.58 34.32
C GLN A 359 11.64 22.92 33.56
N LEU A 360 10.46 22.63 34.12
CA LEU A 360 9.16 23.03 33.57
C LEU A 360 9.00 24.56 33.54
N GLU A 361 9.50 25.27 34.53
CA GLU A 361 9.53 26.74 34.62
C GLU A 361 10.27 27.41 33.44
N LYS A 362 11.17 26.66 32.78
CA LYS A 362 11.83 27.12 31.54
C LYS A 362 10.88 27.14 30.33
N ILE A 363 9.74 26.45 30.42
CA ILE A 363 8.79 26.20 29.32
C ILE A 363 7.42 26.86 29.62
N VAL A 364 6.99 26.88 30.88
CA VAL A 364 5.71 27.42 31.37
C VAL A 364 5.91 28.30 32.61
N LEU A 365 4.97 29.22 32.88
CA LEU A 365 5.04 30.14 34.01
C LEU A 365 4.21 29.63 35.19
N PHE A 366 4.80 29.71 36.39
CA PHE A 366 4.12 29.54 37.67
C PHE A 366 4.01 30.90 38.40
N ASP A 367 3.02 31.06 39.27
CA ASP A 367 2.86 32.24 40.11
C ASP A 367 3.61 32.11 41.45
N GLU A 368 3.49 33.13 42.31
CA GLU A 368 4.17 33.18 43.61
C GLU A 368 3.66 32.12 44.60
N ASP A 369 2.47 31.55 44.36
CA ASP A 369 1.85 30.48 45.14
C ASP A 369 2.08 29.10 44.50
N ASP A 370 3.06 29.00 43.60
CA ASP A 370 3.45 27.77 42.91
C ASP A 370 2.36 27.19 41.98
N GLN A 371 1.33 27.97 41.62
CA GLN A 371 0.26 27.57 40.70
C GLN A 371 0.60 27.89 39.25
N LEU A 372 0.17 27.02 38.33
CA LEU A 372 0.38 27.24 36.90
C LEU A 372 -0.39 28.48 36.42
N ILE A 373 0.31 29.47 35.87
CA ILE A 373 -0.35 30.64 35.29
C ILE A 373 -0.93 30.23 33.94
N THR A 374 -2.24 30.38 33.79
CA THR A 374 -2.93 30.07 32.54
C THR A 374 -3.43 31.33 31.82
N LYS A 375 -3.69 31.19 30.53
CA LYS A 375 -4.34 32.20 29.67
C LYS A 375 -5.48 31.54 28.91
N LYS A 376 -6.53 32.30 28.65
CA LYS A 376 -7.68 31.81 27.88
C LYS A 376 -7.31 31.54 26.42
N SER A 377 -7.61 30.33 25.94
CA SER A 377 -7.45 29.95 24.53
C SER A 377 -8.33 30.80 23.61
N THR A 378 -7.77 31.35 22.53
CA THR A 378 -8.53 32.10 21.51
C THR A 378 -8.72 31.34 20.19
N THR A 379 -8.08 30.18 20.01
CA THR A 379 -7.93 29.48 18.73
C THR A 379 -8.72 28.17 18.60
N LEU A 380 -9.14 27.53 19.71
CA LEU A 380 -10.02 26.35 19.65
C LEU A 380 -11.48 26.81 19.65
N ALA A 381 -12.15 26.58 18.52
CA ALA A 381 -13.55 26.91 18.34
C ALA A 381 -14.46 26.15 19.33
N TYR A 382 -15.45 26.88 19.84
CA TYR A 382 -16.58 26.42 20.64
C TYR A 382 -17.22 25.14 20.08
N ALA A 383 -17.30 24.08 20.90
CA ALA A 383 -18.13 22.91 20.63
C ALA A 383 -18.85 22.40 21.89
N ARG A 384 -20.11 22.81 22.00
CA ARG A 384 -21.29 22.05 22.49
C ARG A 384 -21.21 21.42 23.90
N ALA A 385 -21.61 22.21 24.89
CA ALA A 385 -22.17 21.73 26.16
C ALA A 385 -23.71 21.96 26.23
N ASP A 386 -24.42 21.93 25.10
CA ASP A 386 -25.85 22.31 25.07
C ASP A 386 -26.82 21.14 25.34
N ASP A 387 -26.39 19.88 25.35
CA ASP A 387 -27.30 18.71 25.46
C ASP A 387 -27.14 17.87 26.74
N VAL A 388 -26.34 18.29 27.72
CA VAL A 388 -26.17 17.55 28.99
C VAL A 388 -26.50 18.45 30.18
N ASP A 389 -27.66 18.21 30.80
CA ASP A 389 -28.04 18.83 32.07
C ASP A 389 -26.99 18.52 33.14
N GLY A 390 -26.20 19.53 33.51
CA GLY A 390 -25.16 19.44 34.56
C GLY A 390 -23.79 20.00 34.17
N LEU A 391 -23.47 20.13 32.88
CA LEU A 391 -22.23 20.79 32.44
C LEU A 391 -22.43 22.31 32.34
N LYS A 392 -21.81 23.06 33.25
CA LYS A 392 -21.84 24.53 33.21
C LYS A 392 -21.16 25.04 31.94
N LYS A 393 -21.84 25.98 31.27
CA LYS A 393 -21.43 26.72 30.07
C LYS A 393 -19.98 27.22 30.14
N ASP A 394 -19.26 27.05 29.04
CA ASP A 394 -18.04 27.78 28.67
C ASP A 394 -16.91 27.78 29.71
N ALA A 395 -16.34 26.61 30.00
CA ALA A 395 -14.96 26.56 30.49
C ALA A 395 -14.05 26.91 29.29
N MET A 396 -13.63 28.17 29.19
CA MET A 396 -12.50 28.51 28.34
C MET A 396 -11.35 27.57 28.75
N MET A 397 -10.78 26.82 27.80
CA MET A 397 -9.57 26.07 28.11
C MET A 397 -8.49 27.08 28.48
N ASP A 398 -8.17 27.10 29.76
CA ASP A 398 -7.06 27.82 30.34
C ASP A 398 -5.78 27.10 29.90
N ILE A 399 -5.00 27.74 29.03
CA ILE A 399 -3.76 27.22 28.46
C ILE A 399 -2.59 27.70 29.33
N PRO A 400 -1.60 26.84 29.65
CA PRO A 400 -0.37 27.26 30.30
C PRO A 400 0.27 28.48 29.62
N LYS A 401 0.54 29.53 30.40
CA LYS A 401 1.19 30.75 29.92
C LYS A 401 2.68 30.48 29.81
N ARG A 402 3.25 30.73 28.63
CA ARG A 402 4.69 30.55 28.37
C ARG A 402 5.48 31.80 28.80
N PRO A 403 6.76 31.66 29.15
CA PRO A 403 7.66 32.79 29.31
C PRO A 403 7.59 33.71 28.08
N LYS A 404 7.56 35.03 28.30
CA LYS A 404 7.51 36.03 27.22
C LYS A 404 8.86 36.24 26.53
N ASP A 405 9.89 35.52 26.98
CA ASP A 405 11.24 35.70 26.50
C ASP A 405 11.36 35.25 25.03
N LYS A 406 12.17 35.96 24.24
CA LYS A 406 12.42 35.57 22.84
C LYS A 406 13.12 34.21 22.73
N ASN A 407 13.80 33.80 23.80
CA ASN A 407 14.56 32.56 23.91
C ASN A 407 13.73 31.41 24.52
N ALA A 408 12.42 31.59 24.72
CA ALA A 408 11.56 30.53 25.24
C ALA A 408 11.44 29.38 24.21
N LYS A 409 11.83 28.17 24.62
CA LYS A 409 11.91 26.98 23.75
C LYS A 409 10.57 26.74 23.04
N ALA A 410 10.60 26.57 21.72
CA ALA A 410 9.41 26.40 20.88
C ALA A 410 8.83 24.99 20.99
N VAL A 411 8.34 24.63 22.18
CA VAL A 411 7.80 23.30 22.48
C VAL A 411 6.33 23.21 22.02
N PRO A 412 5.88 22.13 21.35
CA PRO A 412 4.48 21.93 21.01
C PRO A 412 3.58 21.91 22.24
N ARG A 413 2.33 22.33 22.07
CA ARG A 413 1.37 22.35 23.18
C ARG A 413 1.10 20.95 23.75
N ALA A 414 0.94 19.95 22.90
CA ALA A 414 0.69 18.57 23.33
C ALA A 414 1.81 18.03 24.25
N THR A 415 3.06 18.39 23.98
CA THR A 415 4.20 18.02 24.83
C THR A 415 4.14 18.72 26.19
N VAL A 416 3.79 20.02 26.19
CA VAL A 416 3.62 20.79 27.44
C VAL A 416 2.48 20.23 28.28
N ASP A 417 1.34 19.95 27.66
CA ASP A 417 0.17 19.38 28.32
C ASP A 417 0.51 17.99 28.88
N SER A 418 1.22 17.14 28.12
CA SER A 418 1.70 15.84 28.60
C SER A 418 2.67 15.95 29.78
N LEU A 419 3.63 16.88 29.75
CA LEU A 419 4.56 17.08 30.87
C LEU A 419 3.84 17.62 32.12
N LEU A 420 2.83 18.47 31.95
CA LEU A 420 2.03 18.98 33.07
C LEU A 420 1.14 17.90 33.67
N GLU A 421 0.50 17.06 32.84
CA GLU A 421 -0.26 15.90 33.31
C GLU A 421 0.63 14.95 34.13
N SER A 422 1.84 14.67 33.66
CA SER A 422 2.82 13.89 34.42
C SER A 422 3.26 14.60 35.70
N PHE A 423 3.42 15.92 35.70
CA PHE A 423 3.74 16.70 36.91
C PHE A 423 2.63 16.63 37.95
N ASP A 424 1.38 16.85 37.56
CA ASP A 424 0.21 16.78 38.43
C ASP A 424 0.04 15.37 39.02
N PHE A 425 0.23 14.34 38.19
CA PHE A 425 0.24 12.94 38.63
C PHE A 425 1.31 12.67 39.69
N LEU A 426 2.54 13.18 39.48
CA LEU A 426 3.65 13.01 40.42
C LEU A 426 3.43 13.81 41.71
N GLU A 427 2.83 15.01 41.65
CA GLU A 427 2.43 15.78 42.83
C GLU A 427 1.31 15.10 43.62
N GLU A 428 0.33 14.51 42.92
CA GLU A 428 -0.76 13.75 43.55
C GLU A 428 -0.20 12.54 44.29
N ILE A 429 0.72 11.77 43.67
CA ILE A 429 1.42 10.67 44.33
C ILE A 429 2.18 11.17 45.56
N ARG A 430 2.94 12.27 45.45
CA ARG A 430 3.67 12.89 46.57
C ARG A 430 2.73 13.26 47.72
N SER A 431 1.59 13.85 47.41
CA SER A 431 0.62 14.32 48.42
C SER A 431 -0.18 13.19 49.07
N SER A 432 -0.40 12.10 48.34
CA SER A 432 -1.21 10.96 48.78
C SER A 432 -0.53 10.11 49.87
N GLY A 433 0.81 10.12 49.97
CA GLY A 433 1.57 9.38 50.98
C GLY A 433 1.41 7.86 50.92
N VAL A 434 0.93 7.33 49.79
CA VAL A 434 0.66 5.90 49.61
C VAL A 434 1.95 5.14 49.30
N SER A 435 2.35 4.24 50.20
CA SER A 435 3.48 3.32 49.99
C SER A 435 3.17 2.27 48.92
N GLY A 436 4.10 1.99 48.01
CA GLY A 436 3.97 0.95 46.97
C GLY A 436 3.74 1.47 45.54
N ILE A 437 3.70 2.79 45.33
CA ILE A 437 3.53 3.45 44.02
C ILE A 437 4.88 3.99 43.49
N GLU A 438 5.98 3.79 44.23
CA GLU A 438 7.29 4.37 43.94
C GLU A 438 7.84 3.91 42.58
N ALA A 439 7.60 2.66 42.19
CA ALA A 439 8.00 2.15 40.88
C ALA A 439 7.30 2.87 39.71
N ILE A 440 6.01 3.20 39.86
CA ILE A 440 5.23 3.90 38.83
C ILE A 440 5.67 5.37 38.76
N ALA A 441 5.91 6.00 39.91
CA ALA A 441 6.45 7.36 39.96
C ALA A 441 7.86 7.44 39.33
N ILE A 442 8.71 6.43 39.56
CA ILE A 442 10.05 6.34 38.97
C ILE A 442 9.98 6.29 37.44
N GLU A 443 9.13 5.44 36.88
CA GLU A 443 8.97 5.31 35.42
C GLU A 443 8.44 6.61 34.81
N GLU A 444 7.46 7.26 35.44
CA GLU A 444 6.93 8.54 34.96
C GLU A 444 7.96 9.67 35.06
N PHE A 445 8.79 9.69 36.13
CA PHE A 445 9.94 10.60 36.23
C PHE A 445 10.98 10.34 35.14
N LEU A 446 11.33 9.08 34.87
CA LEU A 446 12.31 8.75 33.85
C LEU A 446 11.83 9.15 32.45
N LYS A 447 10.56 8.92 32.14
CA LYS A 447 9.93 9.32 30.88
C LYS A 447 9.91 10.84 30.71
N THR A 448 9.46 11.58 31.73
CA THR A 448 9.38 13.04 31.69
C THR A 448 10.75 13.72 31.66
N GLU A 449 11.73 13.19 32.41
CA GLU A 449 13.12 13.65 32.34
C GLU A 449 13.72 13.42 30.95
N ASP A 450 13.40 12.30 30.28
CA ASP A 450 13.88 12.03 28.92
C ASP A 450 13.29 13.01 27.89
N ILE A 451 11.98 13.31 27.99
CA ILE A 451 11.34 14.34 27.16
C ILE A 451 11.98 15.72 27.39
N LEU A 452 12.18 16.11 28.65
CA LEU A 452 12.80 17.39 28.99
C LEU A 452 14.28 17.46 28.61
N ASP A 453 15.04 16.39 28.77
CA ASP A 453 16.44 16.31 28.35
C ASP A 453 16.55 16.48 26.83
N GLY A 454 15.63 15.87 26.07
CA GLY A 454 15.50 16.10 24.63
C GLY A 454 15.22 17.57 24.29
N VAL A 455 14.22 18.19 24.93
CA VAL A 455 13.90 19.62 24.77
C VAL A 455 15.09 20.51 25.13
N ASN A 456 15.84 20.12 26.16
CA ASN A 456 16.94 20.92 26.66
C ASN A 456 18.18 20.86 25.78
N ARG A 457 18.54 19.66 25.31
CA ARG A 457 19.70 19.44 24.42
C ARG A 457 19.43 19.88 22.99
N ASN A 458 18.18 19.84 22.54
CA ASN A 458 17.80 20.21 21.18
C ASN A 458 16.62 21.20 21.16
N PRO A 459 16.87 22.49 21.45
CA PRO A 459 15.82 23.51 21.52
C PRO A 459 15.04 23.72 20.21
N GLU A 460 15.69 23.47 19.07
CA GLU A 460 15.09 23.60 17.73
C GLU A 460 14.51 22.28 17.20
N GLY A 461 14.67 21.17 17.92
CA GLY A 461 14.35 19.83 17.44
C GLY A 461 12.89 19.68 16.99
N TYR A 462 11.95 20.39 17.61
CA TYR A 462 10.54 20.37 17.19
C TYR A 462 10.30 21.12 15.87
N SER A 463 11.03 22.21 15.62
CA SER A 463 11.01 22.92 14.34
C SER A 463 11.56 22.02 13.23
N ASP A 464 12.70 21.38 13.49
CA ASP A 464 13.34 20.45 12.55
C ASP A 464 12.49 19.23 12.27
N PHE A 465 11.90 18.62 13.29
CA PHE A 465 10.96 17.52 13.15
C PHE A 465 9.76 17.92 12.28
N GLN A 466 9.16 19.08 12.52
CA GLN A 466 8.04 19.58 11.71
C GLN A 466 8.45 19.83 10.25
N LYS A 467 9.59 20.48 10.00
CA LYS A 467 10.12 20.70 8.65
C LYS A 467 10.36 19.37 7.93
N ARG A 468 10.98 18.38 8.58
CA ARG A 468 11.24 17.06 8.00
C ARG A 468 9.96 16.30 7.68
N ILE A 469 9.01 16.25 8.62
CA ILE A 469 7.73 15.61 8.36
C ILE A 469 6.99 16.31 7.20
N GLN A 470 7.02 17.65 7.16
CA GLN A 470 6.41 18.38 6.07
C GLN A 470 7.10 18.08 4.73
N LYS A 471 8.44 17.98 4.70
CA LYS A 471 9.20 17.56 3.52
C LYS A 471 8.78 16.17 3.02
N ILE A 472 8.57 15.21 3.93
CA ILE A 472 8.08 13.86 3.58
C ILE A 472 6.69 13.97 2.95
N LEU A 473 5.76 14.69 3.60
CA LEU A 473 4.39 14.85 3.10
C LEU A 473 4.34 15.60 1.77
N ASP A 474 5.13 16.66 1.61
CA ASP A 474 5.21 17.42 0.36
C ASP A 474 5.75 16.55 -0.79
N LYS A 475 6.77 15.70 -0.51
CA LYS A 475 7.28 14.71 -1.47
C LYS A 475 6.20 13.70 -1.86
N VAL A 476 5.43 13.20 -0.89
CA VAL A 476 4.29 12.29 -1.16
C VAL A 476 3.20 13.00 -1.97
N GLU A 477 2.82 14.23 -1.61
CA GLU A 477 1.78 14.99 -2.29
C GLU A 477 2.15 15.33 -3.74
N ARG A 478 3.41 15.66 -4.01
CA ARG A 478 3.90 15.84 -5.40
C ARG A 478 3.69 14.59 -6.25
N THR A 479 3.82 13.40 -5.66
CA THR A 479 3.56 12.12 -6.36
C THR A 479 2.07 11.75 -6.45
N LYS A 480 1.15 12.52 -5.86
CA LYS A 480 -0.31 12.27 -5.90
C LYS A 480 -0.99 12.84 -7.15
N SER A 481 -0.31 13.63 -7.98
CA SER A 481 -0.93 14.27 -9.15
C SER A 481 -0.30 13.81 -10.47
N GLY A 482 -1.13 13.53 -11.50
CA GLY A 482 -0.67 13.16 -12.84
C GLY A 482 -0.68 11.66 -13.15
N LYS A 483 -0.01 11.25 -14.26
CA LYS A 483 0.13 9.85 -14.69
C LYS A 483 0.87 8.97 -13.66
N GLU A 484 1.56 9.60 -12.69
CA GLU A 484 2.40 8.96 -11.66
C GLU A 484 1.60 8.61 -10.38
N ALA A 485 0.38 9.12 -10.26
CA ALA A 485 -0.46 8.97 -9.08
C ALA A 485 -0.93 7.52 -8.86
N LEU A 486 -1.11 6.76 -9.95
CA LEU A 486 -1.61 5.39 -9.93
C LEU A 486 -0.60 4.38 -9.34
N PHE A 487 0.69 4.68 -9.43
CA PHE A 487 1.72 3.78 -8.94
C PHE A 487 1.86 3.86 -7.41
N TYR A 488 1.84 2.70 -6.76
CA TYR A 488 2.11 2.52 -5.33
C TYR A 488 1.16 3.27 -4.37
N ILE A 489 -0.15 3.35 -4.67
CA ILE A 489 -1.15 4.01 -3.81
C ILE A 489 -1.14 3.47 -2.38
N GLU A 490 -1.13 2.15 -2.21
CA GLU A 490 -1.11 1.51 -0.88
C GLU A 490 0.14 1.86 -0.07
N ALA A 491 1.31 1.89 -0.71
CA ALA A 491 2.56 2.25 -0.05
C ALA A 491 2.59 3.75 0.34
N LYS A 492 1.99 4.62 -0.48
CA LYS A 492 1.80 6.05 -0.15
C LYS A 492 0.88 6.22 1.07
N MET A 493 -0.25 5.53 1.12
CA MET A 493 -1.18 5.58 2.27
C MET A 493 -0.51 5.07 3.54
N SER A 494 0.21 3.94 3.46
CA SER A 494 0.97 3.38 4.58
C SER A 494 2.03 4.35 5.11
N LEU A 495 2.71 5.07 4.20
CA LEU A 495 3.68 6.10 4.56
C LEU A 495 3.03 7.30 5.26
N GLU A 496 1.89 7.77 4.78
CA GLU A 496 1.11 8.84 5.42
C GLU A 496 0.59 8.45 6.80
N ASP A 497 0.13 7.19 6.96
CA ASP A 497 -0.26 6.64 8.25
C ASP A 497 0.92 6.54 9.21
N SER A 498 2.08 6.08 8.73
CA SER A 498 3.32 6.03 9.53
C SER A 498 3.74 7.41 10.02
N VAL A 499 3.68 8.41 9.14
CA VAL A 499 3.92 9.83 9.49
C VAL A 499 2.88 10.36 10.48
N ARG A 500 1.59 10.01 10.31
CA ARG A 500 0.53 10.39 11.25
C ARG A 500 0.78 9.80 12.64
N VAL A 501 1.05 8.51 12.73
CA VAL A 501 1.37 7.81 13.99
C VAL A 501 2.58 8.44 14.66
N LEU A 502 3.63 8.77 13.91
CA LEU A 502 4.81 9.45 14.46
C LEU A 502 4.48 10.85 14.98
N ARG A 503 3.66 11.64 14.26
CA ARG A 503 3.18 12.95 14.73
C ARG A 503 2.35 12.85 16.01
N GLU A 504 1.54 11.81 16.15
CA GLU A 504 0.72 11.56 17.34
C GLU A 504 1.56 11.14 18.55
N LYS A 505 2.63 10.34 18.35
CA LYS A 505 3.50 9.87 19.44
C LYS A 505 4.61 10.85 19.81
N ALA A 506 5.07 11.70 18.88
CA ALA A 506 6.17 12.65 19.11
C ALA A 506 6.04 13.51 20.38
N PRO A 507 4.84 13.98 20.79
CA PRO A 507 4.69 14.78 22.00
C PRO A 507 5.00 14.05 23.32
N SER A 508 4.90 12.72 23.34
CA SER A 508 5.10 11.89 24.54
C SER A 508 6.43 11.15 24.55
N MET A 509 7.37 11.50 23.68
CA MET A 509 8.70 10.88 23.59
C MET A 509 9.80 11.93 23.51
N ASN A 510 11.05 11.50 23.68
CA ASN A 510 12.21 12.34 23.44
C ASN A 510 12.21 12.83 21.98
N ILE A 511 12.35 14.14 21.77
CA ILE A 511 12.34 14.75 20.43
C ILE A 511 13.42 14.19 19.50
N ASN A 512 14.58 13.80 20.03
CA ASN A 512 15.64 13.19 19.22
C ASN A 512 15.25 11.78 18.75
N LYS A 513 14.50 11.03 19.56
CA LYS A 513 13.90 9.74 19.17
C LYS A 513 12.88 9.94 18.05
N ALA A 514 12.02 10.95 18.16
CA ALA A 514 11.05 11.29 17.11
C ALA A 514 11.72 11.71 15.79
N ILE A 515 12.80 12.49 15.85
CA ILE A 515 13.59 12.87 14.65
C ILE A 515 14.26 11.63 14.04
N ARG A 516 14.78 10.70 14.85
CA ARG A 516 15.37 9.45 14.38
C ARG A 516 14.34 8.58 13.65
N GLU A 517 13.19 8.33 14.26
CA GLU A 517 12.09 7.59 13.64
C GLU A 517 11.62 8.28 12.33
N CYS A 518 11.62 9.61 12.30
CA CYS A 518 11.32 10.36 11.07
C CYS A 518 12.36 10.11 9.96
N ARG A 519 13.65 10.04 10.30
CA ARG A 519 14.74 9.72 9.34
C ARG A 519 14.65 8.27 8.85
N GLU A 520 14.26 7.34 9.72
CA GLU A 520 14.02 5.94 9.34
C GLU A 520 12.86 5.85 8.34
N ILE A 521 11.75 6.56 8.57
CA ILE A 521 10.65 6.65 7.60
C ILE A 521 11.12 7.25 6.26
N GLU A 522 11.94 8.31 6.30
CA GLU A 522 12.49 8.91 5.07
C GLU A 522 13.36 7.92 4.28
N THR A 523 14.30 7.24 4.94
CA THR A 523 15.30 6.39 4.28
C THR A 523 14.77 5.00 3.93
N GLN A 524 14.00 4.36 4.81
CA GLN A 524 13.58 2.97 4.62
C GLN A 524 12.30 2.83 3.80
N THR A 525 11.45 3.88 3.78
CA THR A 525 10.16 3.83 3.09
C THR A 525 10.02 4.87 1.98
N LEU A 526 10.31 6.15 2.22
CA LEU A 526 10.09 7.19 1.21
C LEU A 526 11.09 7.10 0.06
N GLU A 527 12.39 7.01 0.32
CA GLU A 527 13.41 6.97 -0.73
C GLU A 527 13.25 5.77 -1.69
N PRO A 528 13.03 4.53 -1.23
CA PRO A 528 12.76 3.39 -2.11
C PRO A 528 11.48 3.57 -2.92
N LEU A 529 10.43 4.14 -2.33
CA LEU A 529 9.17 4.42 -3.02
C LEU A 529 9.39 5.41 -4.17
N LEU A 530 10.14 6.50 -3.95
CA LEU A 530 10.45 7.50 -4.97
C LEU A 530 11.32 6.91 -6.09
N ALA A 531 12.30 6.07 -5.75
CA ALA A 531 13.15 5.39 -6.73
C ALA A 531 12.35 4.43 -7.63
N ASN A 532 11.43 3.67 -7.02
CA ASN A 532 10.55 2.75 -7.73
C ASN A 532 9.55 3.49 -8.63
N LEU A 533 8.98 4.60 -8.15
CA LEU A 533 8.06 5.42 -8.93
C LEU A 533 8.74 6.04 -10.14
N LYS A 534 9.97 6.54 -10.00
CA LYS A 534 10.77 7.00 -11.14
C LYS A 534 11.04 5.89 -12.15
N SER A 535 11.49 4.73 -11.68
CA SER A 535 11.75 3.57 -12.54
C SER A 535 10.49 3.18 -13.32
N ALA A 536 9.34 3.15 -12.66
CA ALA A 536 8.06 2.86 -13.29
C ALA A 536 7.73 3.84 -14.44
N LEU A 537 7.98 5.14 -14.25
CA LEU A 537 7.74 6.13 -15.30
C LEU A 537 8.65 5.94 -16.52
N GLU A 538 9.91 5.54 -16.30
CA GLU A 538 10.83 5.23 -17.40
C GLU A 538 10.40 3.98 -18.16
N TYR A 539 10.02 2.90 -17.48
CA TYR A 539 9.47 1.70 -18.16
C TYR A 539 8.20 2.03 -18.94
N LYS A 540 7.36 2.93 -18.43
CA LYS A 540 6.19 3.42 -19.17
C LYS A 540 6.57 4.20 -20.42
N LYS A 541 7.60 5.06 -20.38
CA LYS A 541 8.11 5.75 -21.58
C LYS A 541 8.70 4.77 -22.59
N ILE A 542 9.45 3.77 -22.14
CA ILE A 542 9.98 2.68 -23.00
C ILE A 542 8.82 1.96 -23.68
N PHE A 543 7.78 1.59 -22.92
CA PHE A 543 6.56 0.99 -23.46
C PHE A 543 5.90 1.89 -24.52
N GLU A 544 5.61 3.16 -24.18
CA GLU A 544 5.00 4.14 -25.10
C GLU A 544 5.83 4.31 -26.40
N GLY A 545 7.16 4.35 -26.30
CA GLY A 545 8.06 4.42 -27.46
C GLY A 545 8.05 3.17 -28.35
N LYS A 546 7.71 2.00 -27.81
CA LYS A 546 7.61 0.73 -28.55
C LYS A 546 6.26 0.49 -29.21
N ILE A 547 5.19 1.12 -28.72
CA ILE A 547 3.86 1.02 -29.33
C ILE A 547 3.91 1.49 -30.78
N ASP A 548 4.50 2.66 -31.05
CA ASP A 548 4.49 3.30 -32.37
C ASP A 548 5.09 2.42 -33.51
N PRO A 549 6.30 1.84 -33.36
CA PRO A 549 6.84 0.87 -34.31
C PRO A 549 5.95 -0.35 -34.53
N VAL A 550 5.36 -0.88 -33.45
CA VAL A 550 4.48 -2.04 -33.51
C VAL A 550 3.19 -1.69 -34.26
N GLU A 551 2.52 -0.59 -33.94
CA GLU A 551 1.31 -0.15 -34.65
C GLU A 551 1.53 0.07 -36.15
N LYS A 552 2.73 0.53 -36.56
CA LYS A 552 3.11 0.62 -37.98
C LYS A 552 3.16 -0.76 -38.65
N LEU A 553 3.60 -1.80 -37.97
CA LEU A 553 3.57 -3.17 -38.48
C LEU A 553 2.13 -3.68 -38.61
N PHE A 554 1.25 -3.38 -37.64
CA PHE A 554 -0.16 -3.77 -37.68
C PHE A 554 -0.95 -3.09 -38.81
N LYS A 555 -0.55 -1.88 -39.23
CA LYS A 555 -1.08 -1.23 -40.44
C LYS A 555 -0.49 -1.79 -41.73
N LEU A 556 0.73 -2.30 -41.69
CA LEU A 556 1.41 -2.90 -42.85
C LEU A 556 0.88 -4.29 -43.20
N ILE A 557 0.56 -5.11 -42.19
CA ILE A 557 0.08 -6.49 -42.36
C ILE A 557 -1.14 -6.57 -43.31
N PRO A 558 -2.23 -5.79 -43.11
CA PRO A 558 -3.38 -5.79 -44.03
C PRO A 558 -3.02 -5.37 -45.46
N ILE A 559 -2.07 -4.44 -45.62
CA ILE A 559 -1.59 -4.00 -46.94
C ILE A 559 -0.85 -5.14 -47.65
N LEU A 560 0.00 -5.88 -46.93
CA LEU A 560 0.72 -7.03 -47.48
C LEU A 560 -0.24 -8.16 -47.84
N LEU A 561 -1.20 -8.47 -46.97
CA LEU A 561 -2.26 -9.44 -47.23
C LEU A 561 -3.09 -9.03 -48.46
N SER A 562 -3.45 -7.75 -48.59
CA SER A 562 -4.22 -7.26 -49.73
C SER A 562 -3.48 -7.37 -51.06
N LYS A 563 -2.18 -7.05 -51.06
CA LYS A 563 -1.33 -7.24 -52.25
C LYS A 563 -1.23 -8.72 -52.62
N LEU A 564 -1.16 -9.60 -51.62
CA LEU A 564 -1.07 -11.03 -51.84
C LEU A 564 -2.41 -11.60 -52.35
N GLY A 565 -3.54 -11.10 -51.85
CA GLY A 565 -4.86 -11.38 -52.39
C GLY A 565 -5.04 -10.86 -53.83
N ALA A 566 -4.54 -9.67 -54.16
CA ALA A 566 -4.60 -9.14 -55.54
C ALA A 566 -3.77 -9.97 -56.53
N ALA A 567 -2.69 -10.59 -56.07
CA ALA A 567 -1.91 -11.55 -56.86
C ALA A 567 -2.63 -12.90 -57.08
N ARG A 568 -3.71 -13.19 -56.33
CA ARG A 568 -4.50 -14.44 -56.39
C ARG A 568 -6.03 -14.17 -56.35
N PRO A 569 -6.70 -14.06 -57.52
CA PRO A 569 -8.11 -13.65 -57.63
C PRO A 569 -9.13 -14.48 -56.83
N GLU A 570 -8.86 -15.77 -56.60
CA GLU A 570 -9.72 -16.68 -55.82
C GLU A 570 -9.69 -16.35 -54.32
N LEU A 571 -8.51 -16.00 -53.79
CA LEU A 571 -8.34 -15.51 -52.42
C LEU A 571 -8.90 -14.09 -52.27
N ALA A 572 -8.76 -13.24 -53.29
CA ALA A 572 -9.35 -11.90 -53.28
C ALA A 572 -10.88 -11.93 -53.08
N GLN A 573 -11.60 -12.92 -53.62
CA GLN A 573 -13.04 -13.06 -53.39
C GLN A 573 -13.36 -13.47 -51.94
N LYS A 574 -12.60 -14.41 -51.35
CA LYS A 574 -12.75 -14.81 -49.94
C LYS A 574 -12.44 -13.65 -48.99
N PHE A 575 -11.34 -12.94 -49.20
CA PHE A 575 -10.94 -11.80 -48.37
C PHE A 575 -11.85 -10.57 -48.55
N LYS A 576 -12.35 -10.31 -49.76
CA LYS A 576 -13.27 -9.19 -50.01
C LYS A 576 -14.61 -9.35 -49.27
N ALA A 577 -15.05 -10.58 -48.99
CA ALA A 577 -16.24 -10.85 -48.16
C ALA A 577 -16.00 -10.65 -46.66
N ILE A 578 -14.75 -10.76 -46.20
CA ILE A 578 -14.35 -10.66 -44.77
C ILE A 578 -13.88 -9.24 -44.43
N TRP A 579 -13.34 -8.49 -45.40
CA TRP A 579 -12.70 -7.18 -45.23
C TRP A 579 -13.60 -5.97 -45.57
N GLN A 580 -14.88 -6.17 -45.90
CA GLN A 580 -15.85 -5.07 -46.04
C GLN A 580 -16.60 -4.82 -44.73
N PRO A 581 -15.97 -4.12 -43.79
CA PRO A 581 -16.53 -2.89 -43.24
C PRO A 581 -15.64 -1.73 -43.70
N GLU A 582 -16.23 -0.72 -44.33
CA GLU A 582 -15.55 0.35 -45.07
C GLU A 582 -14.57 1.24 -44.24
N ASP A 583 -14.36 0.97 -42.94
CA ASP A 583 -13.63 1.85 -42.01
C ASP A 583 -12.41 1.23 -41.26
N GLU A 584 -12.17 -0.08 -41.27
CA GLU A 584 -11.13 -0.69 -40.41
C GLU A 584 -9.84 -1.05 -41.20
N LYS A 585 -8.84 -0.15 -41.17
CA LYS A 585 -7.50 -0.30 -41.81
C LYS A 585 -6.47 -1.03 -40.93
N ILE A 586 -6.90 -1.85 -39.96
CA ILE A 586 -6.05 -2.42 -38.89
C ILE A 586 -6.20 -3.95 -38.86
N TYR A 587 -5.12 -4.67 -38.56
CA TYR A 587 -5.15 -6.13 -38.37
C TYR A 587 -5.84 -6.49 -37.05
N HIS A 588 -6.76 -7.46 -37.10
CA HIS A 588 -7.63 -7.84 -35.98
C HIS A 588 -7.39 -9.26 -35.43
N GLY A 589 -6.34 -9.98 -35.83
CA GLY A 589 -6.06 -11.35 -35.35
C GLY A 589 -5.35 -11.42 -34.00
N GLU A 590 -4.83 -12.60 -33.65
CA GLU A 590 -4.24 -12.95 -32.34
C GLU A 590 -3.18 -11.96 -31.85
N LEU A 591 -2.30 -11.47 -32.73
CA LEU A 591 -1.26 -10.49 -32.36
C LEU A 591 -1.88 -9.18 -31.85
N GLU A 592 -3.08 -8.79 -32.31
CA GLU A 592 -3.74 -7.56 -31.85
C GLU A 592 -4.25 -7.72 -30.41
N LEU A 593 -4.70 -8.92 -30.05
CA LEU A 593 -5.10 -9.25 -28.70
C LEU A 593 -3.89 -9.17 -27.76
N LEU A 594 -2.75 -9.73 -28.14
CA LEU A 594 -1.51 -9.64 -27.37
C LEU A 594 -1.02 -8.19 -27.24
N LEU A 595 -1.10 -7.39 -28.32
CA LEU A 595 -0.80 -5.95 -28.28
C LEU A 595 -1.72 -5.21 -27.30
N ARG A 596 -3.02 -5.52 -27.32
CA ARG A 596 -4.00 -4.93 -26.41
C ARG A 596 -3.77 -5.38 -24.98
N GLN A 597 -3.48 -6.65 -24.72
CA GLN A 597 -3.10 -7.15 -23.40
C GLN A 597 -1.88 -6.42 -22.86
N ALA A 598 -0.83 -6.24 -23.67
CA ALA A 598 0.34 -5.45 -23.28
C ALA A 598 -0.04 -4.00 -22.90
N LYS A 599 -0.94 -3.37 -23.66
CA LYS A 599 -1.46 -2.02 -23.34
C LYS A 599 -2.28 -2.02 -22.05
N VAL A 600 -3.12 -3.03 -21.82
CA VAL A 600 -3.90 -3.19 -20.58
C VAL A 600 -2.97 -3.31 -19.39
N THR A 601 -1.97 -4.21 -19.47
CA THR A 601 -0.99 -4.43 -18.41
C THR A 601 -0.23 -3.14 -18.10
N CYS A 602 0.14 -2.35 -19.12
CA CYS A 602 0.78 -1.05 -18.92
C CYS A 602 -0.16 -0.01 -18.30
N GLU A 603 -1.40 0.11 -18.77
CA GLU A 603 -2.37 1.11 -18.30
C GLU A 603 -2.84 0.85 -16.86
N ASN A 604 -2.96 -0.43 -16.48
CA ASN A 604 -3.43 -0.88 -15.16
C ASN A 604 -2.30 -1.23 -14.18
N SER A 605 -1.05 -0.96 -14.56
CA SER A 605 0.10 -1.29 -13.72
C SER A 605 0.08 -0.52 -12.39
N ALA A 606 0.16 -1.25 -11.28
CA ALA A 606 0.19 -0.68 -9.93
C ALA A 606 1.61 -0.61 -9.37
N ASN A 607 2.53 -1.40 -9.93
CA ASN A 607 3.92 -1.50 -9.50
C ASN A 607 4.89 -1.62 -10.70
N LEU A 608 6.19 -1.54 -10.42
CA LEU A 608 7.28 -1.64 -11.41
C LEU A 608 7.30 -2.98 -12.16
N GLU A 609 6.96 -4.10 -11.51
CA GLU A 609 7.00 -5.43 -12.12
C GLU A 609 5.91 -5.61 -13.17
N ASP A 610 4.71 -5.06 -12.93
CA ASP A 610 3.63 -5.04 -13.93
C ASP A 610 4.06 -4.30 -15.20
N LEU A 611 4.81 -3.20 -15.06
CA LEU A 611 5.33 -2.43 -16.18
C LEU A 611 6.43 -3.16 -16.94
N LYS A 612 7.34 -3.85 -16.23
CA LYS A 612 8.34 -4.72 -16.87
C LYS A 612 7.65 -5.82 -17.66
N GLU A 613 6.61 -6.42 -17.10
CA GLU A 613 5.82 -7.45 -17.79
C GLU A 613 5.12 -6.87 -19.03
N ALA A 614 4.57 -5.66 -18.95
CA ALA A 614 4.01 -4.99 -20.13
C ALA A 614 5.06 -4.74 -21.22
N VAL A 615 6.28 -4.32 -20.84
CA VAL A 615 7.42 -4.14 -21.77
C VAL A 615 7.84 -5.47 -22.41
N ASN A 616 7.88 -6.55 -21.64
CA ASN A 616 8.16 -7.89 -22.17
C ASN A 616 7.07 -8.35 -23.15
N GLN A 617 5.80 -8.11 -22.82
CA GLN A 617 4.67 -8.45 -23.69
C GLN A 617 4.75 -7.69 -25.02
N ILE A 618 5.02 -6.38 -25.00
CA ILE A 618 5.16 -5.60 -26.26
C ILE A 618 6.40 -6.02 -27.07
N ASN A 619 7.50 -6.44 -26.42
CA ASN A 619 8.68 -6.99 -27.09
C ASN A 619 8.34 -8.28 -27.84
N ARG A 620 7.64 -9.21 -27.20
CA ARG A 620 7.17 -10.44 -27.83
C ARG A 620 6.27 -10.14 -29.03
N VAL A 621 5.31 -9.23 -28.88
CA VAL A 621 4.42 -8.79 -29.97
C VAL A 621 5.22 -8.19 -31.13
N ASN A 622 6.22 -7.36 -30.86
CA ASN A 622 7.07 -6.76 -31.89
C ASN A 622 7.84 -7.82 -32.69
N VAL A 623 8.46 -8.79 -32.01
CA VAL A 623 9.20 -9.88 -32.66
C VAL A 623 8.27 -10.72 -33.54
N GLN A 624 7.12 -11.13 -33.00
CA GLN A 624 6.13 -11.92 -33.73
C GLN A 624 5.56 -11.14 -34.94
N ALA A 625 5.19 -9.88 -34.77
CA ALA A 625 4.67 -9.03 -35.85
C ALA A 625 5.71 -8.79 -36.95
N ARG A 626 7.01 -8.62 -36.61
CA ARG A 626 8.10 -8.51 -37.59
C ARG A 626 8.29 -9.80 -38.37
N ARG A 627 8.27 -10.96 -37.69
CA ARG A 627 8.37 -12.28 -38.32
C ARG A 627 7.22 -12.48 -39.31
N TYR A 628 5.99 -12.23 -38.87
CA TYR A 628 4.79 -12.35 -39.69
C TYR A 628 4.82 -11.42 -40.92
N ALA A 629 5.19 -10.15 -40.73
CA ALA A 629 5.33 -9.21 -41.85
C ALA A 629 6.45 -9.61 -42.83
N LYS A 630 7.54 -10.22 -42.36
CA LYS A 630 8.63 -10.73 -43.19
C LYS A 630 8.18 -11.95 -43.99
N GLU A 631 7.47 -12.89 -43.36
CA GLU A 631 6.92 -14.07 -44.04
C GLU A 631 5.97 -13.67 -45.18
N LEU A 632 5.07 -12.73 -44.93
CA LEU A 632 4.16 -12.18 -45.94
C LEU A 632 4.90 -11.53 -47.12
N LYS A 633 5.99 -10.79 -46.84
CA LYS A 633 6.84 -10.20 -47.90
C LYS A 633 7.56 -11.28 -48.71
N THR A 634 8.16 -12.28 -48.07
CA THR A 634 8.85 -13.36 -48.76
C THR A 634 7.90 -14.18 -49.64
N ARG A 635 6.66 -14.42 -49.19
CA ARG A 635 5.63 -15.08 -50.01
C ARG A 635 5.19 -14.22 -51.20
N LEU A 636 5.06 -12.90 -51.01
CA LEU A 636 4.82 -11.94 -52.12
C LEU A 636 5.94 -11.95 -53.16
N GLU A 637 7.21 -11.97 -52.72
CA GLU A 637 8.39 -12.01 -53.60
C GLU A 637 8.42 -13.31 -54.42
N LYS A 638 8.21 -14.47 -53.78
CA LYS A 638 8.11 -15.77 -54.47
C LYS A 638 7.01 -15.80 -55.54
N LEU A 639 5.88 -15.14 -55.27
CA LEU A 639 4.78 -15.01 -56.22
C LEU A 639 5.09 -14.07 -57.39
N ALA A 640 5.92 -13.05 -57.17
CA ALA A 640 6.36 -12.15 -58.23
C ALA A 640 7.45 -12.79 -59.13
N GLU A 641 8.22 -13.74 -58.60
CA GLU A 641 9.35 -14.39 -59.29
C GLU A 641 8.96 -15.62 -60.14
N GLY A 642 7.74 -16.18 -60.00
CA GLY A 642 7.31 -17.38 -60.73
C GLY A 642 5.86 -17.33 -61.23
N GLY A 643 5.67 -17.33 -62.56
CA GLY A 643 4.35 -17.44 -63.18
C GLY A 643 3.72 -18.83 -63.01
N ASN A 644 2.43 -18.87 -62.68
CA ASN A 644 1.57 -20.07 -62.60
C ASN A 644 2.24 -21.31 -61.95
N SER A 645 2.86 -21.17 -60.79
CA SER A 645 3.17 -22.35 -59.96
C SER A 645 1.86 -22.95 -59.42
N GLN A 646 1.68 -24.27 -59.58
CA GLN A 646 0.56 -25.03 -59.04
C GLN A 646 0.45 -24.83 -57.53
N ILE A 647 -0.79 -24.78 -57.05
CA ILE A 647 -1.17 -24.72 -55.64
C ILE A 647 -0.53 -25.93 -54.92
N THR A 648 0.30 -25.66 -53.91
CA THR A 648 0.70 -26.67 -52.93
C THR A 648 -0.26 -26.59 -51.75
N ASP A 649 -0.70 -27.73 -51.22
CA ASP A 649 -1.65 -27.81 -50.09
C ASP A 649 -1.22 -26.93 -48.89
N THR A 650 0.09 -26.78 -48.66
CA THR A 650 0.70 -25.93 -47.63
C THR A 650 0.45 -24.42 -47.77
N GLU A 651 0.11 -23.94 -48.97
CA GLU A 651 -0.27 -22.54 -49.18
C GLU A 651 -1.75 -22.31 -48.87
N GLU A 652 -2.63 -23.25 -49.22
CA GLU A 652 -4.06 -23.18 -48.87
C GLU A 652 -4.27 -23.22 -47.37
N ASP A 653 -3.55 -24.10 -46.66
CA ASP A 653 -3.62 -24.21 -45.19
C ASP A 653 -3.19 -22.91 -44.49
N PHE A 654 -2.09 -22.29 -44.95
CA PHE A 654 -1.65 -20.99 -44.43
C PHE A 654 -2.71 -19.90 -44.63
N PHE A 655 -3.34 -19.83 -45.81
CA PHE A 655 -4.40 -18.84 -46.04
C PHE A 655 -5.65 -19.13 -45.24
N HIS A 656 -6.02 -20.40 -45.06
CA HIS A 656 -7.13 -20.80 -44.22
C HIS A 656 -6.91 -20.39 -42.75
N LYS A 657 -5.70 -20.61 -42.23
CA LYS A 657 -5.30 -20.21 -40.88
C LYS A 657 -5.36 -18.70 -40.67
N VAL A 658 -4.86 -17.92 -41.63
CA VAL A 658 -4.95 -16.45 -41.60
C VAL A 658 -6.41 -15.97 -41.71
N GLU A 659 -7.23 -16.65 -42.50
CA GLU A 659 -8.66 -16.37 -42.63
C GLU A 659 -9.44 -16.64 -41.33
N GLU A 660 -9.16 -17.76 -40.67
CA GLU A 660 -9.78 -18.15 -39.40
C GLU A 660 -9.37 -17.24 -38.25
N ASP A 661 -8.07 -16.96 -38.10
CA ASP A 661 -7.52 -16.02 -37.11
C ASP A 661 -8.19 -14.63 -37.24
N TYR A 662 -8.28 -14.11 -38.47
CA TYR A 662 -8.91 -12.82 -38.71
C TYR A 662 -10.43 -12.81 -38.46
N LYS A 663 -11.15 -13.90 -38.79
CA LYS A 663 -12.59 -14.05 -38.49
C LYS A 663 -12.85 -14.11 -36.99
N GLN A 664 -12.06 -14.89 -36.25
CA GLN A 664 -12.14 -14.98 -34.80
C GLN A 664 -11.88 -13.61 -34.17
N GLY A 665 -10.84 -12.92 -34.63
CA GLY A 665 -10.52 -11.55 -34.26
C GLY A 665 -11.66 -10.55 -34.42
N ILE A 666 -12.29 -10.51 -35.61
CA ILE A 666 -13.45 -9.65 -35.86
C ILE A 666 -14.63 -9.99 -34.94
N GLN A 667 -14.90 -11.28 -34.74
CA GLN A 667 -16.02 -11.71 -33.90
C GLN A 667 -15.80 -11.29 -32.44
N GLN A 668 -14.59 -11.46 -31.91
CA GLN A 668 -14.23 -11.01 -30.57
C GLN A 668 -14.33 -9.49 -30.42
N GLU A 669 -13.97 -8.69 -31.44
CA GLU A 669 -14.15 -7.24 -31.40
C GLU A 669 -15.64 -6.84 -31.36
N LYS A 670 -16.49 -7.56 -32.10
CA LYS A 670 -17.96 -7.36 -32.04
C LYS A 670 -18.49 -7.69 -30.64
N ASP A 671 -18.09 -8.83 -30.08
CA ASP A 671 -18.52 -9.27 -28.76
C ASP A 671 -18.05 -8.30 -27.67
N ARG A 672 -16.83 -7.75 -27.79
CA ARG A 672 -16.32 -6.68 -26.92
C ARG A 672 -17.13 -5.40 -27.02
N LYS A 673 -17.46 -4.92 -28.23
CA LYS A 673 -18.29 -3.72 -28.43
C LYS A 673 -19.67 -3.89 -27.77
N VAL A 674 -20.25 -5.08 -27.83
CA VAL A 674 -21.52 -5.42 -27.15
C VAL A 674 -21.35 -5.42 -25.62
N SER A 675 -20.32 -6.10 -25.11
CA SER A 675 -20.01 -6.16 -23.68
C SER A 675 -19.76 -4.79 -23.06
N LYS A 676 -18.97 -3.94 -23.71
CA LYS A 676 -18.74 -2.54 -23.30
C LYS A 676 -20.03 -1.73 -23.31
N GLY A 677 -20.88 -1.93 -24.32
CA GLY A 677 -22.20 -1.30 -24.39
C GLY A 677 -23.08 -1.66 -23.18
N ASN A 678 -23.12 -2.94 -22.80
CA ASN A 678 -23.88 -3.43 -21.64
C ASN A 678 -23.31 -2.93 -20.31
N PHE A 679 -21.97 -2.90 -20.17
CA PHE A 679 -21.31 -2.35 -18.99
C PHE A 679 -21.64 -0.87 -18.80
N ASN A 680 -21.49 -0.06 -19.85
CA ASN A 680 -21.78 1.38 -19.80
C ASN A 680 -23.26 1.66 -19.47
N GLN A 681 -24.18 0.84 -19.97
CA GLN A 681 -25.61 0.96 -19.62
C GLN A 681 -25.88 0.70 -18.14
N LYS A 682 -25.20 -0.28 -17.53
CA LYS A 682 -25.37 -0.60 -16.10
C LYS A 682 -24.67 0.39 -15.17
N MET A 683 -23.51 0.90 -15.57
CA MET A 683 -22.69 1.83 -14.80
C MET A 683 -23.24 3.26 -14.83
N GLY A 684 -23.76 3.71 -15.98
CA GLY A 684 -24.20 5.09 -16.22
C GLY A 684 -25.06 5.72 -15.11
N PRO A 685 -26.15 5.08 -14.65
CA PRO A 685 -27.01 5.65 -13.60
C PRO A 685 -26.29 5.95 -12.29
N MET A 686 -25.32 5.11 -11.89
CA MET A 686 -24.54 5.28 -10.67
C MET A 686 -23.52 6.41 -10.84
N LYS A 687 -22.81 6.43 -11.97
CA LYS A 687 -21.83 7.47 -12.29
C LYS A 687 -22.48 8.85 -12.38
N ASP A 688 -23.60 8.98 -13.08
CA ASP A 688 -24.32 10.26 -13.22
C ASP A 688 -24.76 10.82 -11.85
N GLU A 689 -25.22 9.96 -10.96
CA GLU A 689 -25.63 10.34 -9.60
C GLU A 689 -24.42 10.73 -8.73
N LEU A 690 -23.31 9.98 -8.81
CA LEU A 690 -22.05 10.31 -8.14
C LEU A 690 -21.43 11.62 -8.65
N GLU A 691 -21.45 11.87 -9.96
CA GLU A 691 -20.99 13.13 -10.55
C GLU A 691 -21.85 14.32 -10.08
N MET A 692 -23.17 14.13 -10.01
CA MET A 692 -24.07 15.15 -9.46
C MET A 692 -23.78 15.45 -7.98
N LEU A 693 -23.50 14.42 -7.17
CA LEU A 693 -23.21 14.55 -5.73
C LEU A 693 -21.83 15.20 -5.45
N THR A 694 -20.88 15.07 -6.38
CA THR A 694 -19.47 15.51 -6.19
C THR A 694 -19.09 16.79 -6.97
N ALA A 695 -19.96 17.30 -7.84
CA ALA A 695 -19.69 18.49 -8.66
C ALA A 695 -19.50 19.79 -7.85
N LYS A 696 -18.39 20.51 -8.11
CA LYS A 696 -17.98 21.77 -7.43
C LYS A 696 -19.04 22.89 -7.42
N ALA A 697 -19.93 22.95 -8.41
CA ALA A 697 -20.94 24.01 -8.55
C ALA A 697 -22.20 23.79 -7.68
N SER A 698 -22.44 22.56 -7.24
CA SER A 698 -23.53 22.19 -6.34
C SER A 698 -22.98 22.16 -4.92
N SER A 699 -22.92 23.31 -4.23
CA SER A 699 -22.53 23.28 -2.81
C SER A 699 -23.36 22.22 -2.06
N TRP A 700 -22.78 21.52 -1.09
CA TRP A 700 -23.52 20.56 -0.25
C TRP A 700 -24.78 21.19 0.35
N LYS A 701 -24.77 22.52 0.56
CA LYS A 701 -25.95 23.35 0.88
C LYS A 701 -27.11 23.26 -0.13
N ASN A 702 -26.82 23.19 -1.44
CA ASN A 702 -27.80 23.00 -2.51
C ASN A 702 -28.26 21.53 -2.64
N VAL A 703 -27.39 20.55 -2.37
CA VAL A 703 -27.77 19.12 -2.28
C VAL A 703 -28.72 18.92 -1.08
N LYS A 704 -28.38 19.51 0.08
CA LYS A 704 -29.21 19.59 1.29
C LYS A 704 -30.55 20.33 1.04
N ALA A 705 -30.58 21.28 0.12
CA ALA A 705 -31.81 21.99 -0.27
C ALA A 705 -32.67 21.24 -1.30
N LYS A 706 -32.09 20.34 -2.10
CA LYS A 706 -32.81 19.45 -3.02
C LYS A 706 -33.33 18.18 -2.33
N ILE A 707 -32.66 17.73 -1.27
CA ILE A 707 -33.09 16.65 -0.36
C ILE A 707 -33.95 17.27 0.77
N LYS A 708 -35.01 17.99 0.39
CA LYS A 708 -35.85 18.74 1.33
C LYS A 708 -36.93 17.82 1.90
N GLY A 709 -36.68 17.23 3.08
CA GLY A 709 -37.65 16.35 3.77
C GLY A 709 -37.05 15.29 4.71
N ILE A 710 -35.73 15.08 4.69
CA ILE A 710 -35.05 14.07 5.52
C ILE A 710 -34.49 14.73 6.79
N GLU A 711 -34.81 14.19 7.97
CA GLU A 711 -34.24 14.63 9.24
C GLU A 711 -32.72 14.43 9.29
N ARG A 712 -32.04 15.47 9.79
CA ARG A 712 -30.61 15.64 10.11
C ARG A 712 -29.67 14.48 9.76
N ILE A 713 -28.93 14.63 8.66
CA ILE A 713 -27.61 13.99 8.48
C ILE A 713 -26.70 14.45 9.62
N ASP A 714 -26.08 13.51 10.33
CA ASP A 714 -25.03 13.80 11.32
C ASP A 714 -23.73 14.19 10.56
N GLU A 715 -23.50 15.49 10.43
CA GLU A 715 -22.34 16.05 9.72
C GLU A 715 -20.99 15.69 10.36
N THR A 716 -20.97 15.09 11.57
CA THR A 716 -19.74 14.69 12.27
C THR A 716 -19.26 13.28 11.92
N LYS A 717 -20.11 12.45 11.31
CA LYS A 717 -19.78 11.05 10.93
C LYS A 717 -19.71 10.82 9.42
N PHE A 718 -20.23 11.75 8.64
CA PHE A 718 -20.35 11.60 7.19
C PHE A 718 -19.12 12.17 6.48
N ASP A 719 -18.37 11.30 5.80
CA ASP A 719 -17.18 11.69 5.03
C ASP A 719 -17.50 11.84 3.53
N PRO A 720 -17.57 13.08 3.00
CA PRO A 720 -17.86 13.32 1.58
C PRO A 720 -16.71 12.94 0.63
N THR A 721 -15.53 12.58 1.14
CA THR A 721 -14.42 12.05 0.31
C THR A 721 -14.75 10.68 -0.25
N GLN A 722 -15.47 9.84 0.50
CA GLN A 722 -15.84 8.47 0.10
C GLN A 722 -16.67 8.43 -1.21
N PHE A 723 -17.53 9.42 -1.46
CA PHE A 723 -18.27 9.53 -2.74
C PHE A 723 -17.38 9.94 -3.91
N LYS A 724 -16.32 10.73 -3.66
CA LYS A 724 -15.34 11.10 -4.69
C LYS A 724 -14.41 9.94 -5.01
N ASP A 725 -14.03 9.18 -3.99
CA ASP A 725 -13.19 7.99 -4.16
C ASP A 725 -13.96 6.94 -4.95
N LEU A 726 -15.22 6.68 -4.59
CA LEU A 726 -16.10 5.78 -5.33
C LEU A 726 -16.34 6.24 -6.78
N LEU A 727 -16.51 7.56 -7.02
CA LEU A 727 -16.59 8.09 -8.39
C LEU A 727 -15.30 7.86 -9.18
N THR A 728 -14.15 7.95 -8.51
CA THR A 728 -12.85 7.73 -9.12
C THR A 728 -12.68 6.26 -9.49
N GLU A 729 -13.04 5.34 -8.60
CA GLU A 729 -13.05 3.89 -8.86
C GLU A 729 -14.01 3.50 -9.99
N VAL A 730 -15.21 4.08 -10.04
CA VAL A 730 -16.17 3.83 -11.12
C VAL A 730 -15.65 4.33 -12.48
N LYS A 731 -14.94 5.47 -12.50
CA LYS A 731 -14.30 5.98 -13.72
C LYS A 731 -13.08 5.15 -14.14
N LEU A 732 -12.31 4.65 -13.17
CA LEU A 732 -11.23 3.69 -13.42
C LEU A 732 -11.80 2.41 -14.02
N LEU A 733 -12.86 1.85 -13.44
CA LEU A 733 -13.48 0.62 -13.94
C LEU A 733 -14.11 0.80 -15.34
N GLU A 734 -14.60 2.00 -15.69
CA GLU A 734 -15.03 2.33 -17.05
C GLU A 734 -13.87 2.37 -18.05
N GLN A 735 -12.71 2.88 -17.63
CA GLN A 735 -11.48 2.85 -18.43
C GLN A 735 -10.97 1.41 -18.58
N GLU A 736 -10.94 0.63 -17.50
CA GLU A 736 -10.56 -0.78 -17.51
C GLU A 736 -11.48 -1.61 -18.40
N CYS A 737 -12.80 -1.39 -18.35
CA CYS A 737 -13.77 -2.11 -19.19
C CYS A 737 -13.67 -1.72 -20.68
N ALA A 738 -13.18 -0.51 -20.99
CA ALA A 738 -12.86 -0.13 -22.36
C ALA A 738 -11.66 -0.91 -22.93
N VAL A 739 -10.86 -1.53 -22.07
CA VAL A 739 -9.51 -2.01 -22.35
C VAL A 739 -9.38 -3.54 -22.13
N SER A 740 -10.08 -4.14 -21.15
CA SER A 740 -9.93 -5.54 -20.73
C SER A 740 -10.83 -6.57 -21.44
N GLY A 741 -10.42 -7.85 -21.37
CA GLY A 741 -11.07 -9.00 -22.04
C GLY A 741 -12.09 -9.78 -21.20
N SER A 742 -12.18 -9.55 -19.88
CA SER A 742 -13.14 -10.26 -19.01
C SER A 742 -14.30 -9.34 -18.61
N TYR A 743 -15.37 -9.38 -19.41
CA TYR A 743 -16.62 -8.68 -19.10
C TYR A 743 -17.22 -9.13 -17.76
N GLU A 744 -17.03 -10.40 -17.38
CA GLU A 744 -17.58 -10.98 -16.15
C GLU A 744 -16.92 -10.41 -14.90
N ASP A 745 -15.59 -10.29 -14.88
CA ASP A 745 -14.86 -9.74 -13.73
C ASP A 745 -15.17 -8.25 -13.54
N ASN A 746 -15.23 -7.48 -14.65
CA ASN A 746 -15.63 -6.08 -14.61
C ASN A 746 -17.06 -5.91 -14.10
N MET A 747 -17.97 -6.81 -14.50
CA MET A 747 -19.35 -6.81 -14.02
C MET A 747 -19.45 -7.16 -12.53
N GLY A 748 -18.64 -8.12 -12.05
CA GLY A 748 -18.54 -8.45 -10.63
C GLY A 748 -18.09 -7.26 -9.79
N ARG A 749 -17.00 -6.60 -10.21
CA ARG A 749 -16.51 -5.36 -9.56
C ARG A 749 -17.54 -4.24 -9.61
N LEU A 750 -18.26 -4.06 -10.72
CA LEU A 750 -19.30 -3.04 -10.83
C LEU A 750 -20.45 -3.31 -9.84
N ASP A 751 -20.80 -4.57 -9.60
CA ASP A 751 -21.83 -4.94 -8.61
C ASP A 751 -21.34 -4.72 -7.16
N GLU A 752 -20.05 -4.92 -6.87
CA GLU A 752 -19.43 -4.57 -5.58
C GLU A 752 -19.45 -3.06 -5.32
N LEU A 753 -18.98 -2.25 -6.29
CA LEU A 753 -19.03 -0.78 -6.21
C LEU A 753 -20.46 -0.26 -6.05
N LYS A 754 -21.42 -0.92 -6.71
CA LYS A 754 -22.85 -0.62 -6.54
C LYS A 754 -23.36 -0.97 -5.14
N GLY A 755 -22.83 -2.02 -4.52
CA GLY A 755 -23.09 -2.36 -3.12
C GLY A 755 -22.59 -1.27 -2.17
N MET A 756 -21.37 -0.78 -2.39
CA MET A 756 -20.79 0.34 -1.63
C MET A 756 -21.57 1.64 -1.85
N PHE A 757 -21.97 1.93 -3.10
CA PHE A 757 -22.82 3.06 -3.43
C PHE A 757 -24.17 3.01 -2.70
N ASP A 758 -24.85 1.85 -2.73
CA ASP A 758 -26.14 1.65 -2.06
C ASP A 758 -25.97 1.81 -0.51
N ALA A 759 -24.83 1.42 0.07
CA ALA A 759 -24.51 1.62 1.49
C ALA A 759 -24.29 3.09 1.85
N LEU A 760 -23.42 3.81 1.13
CA LEU A 760 -23.17 5.24 1.35
C LEU A 760 -24.43 6.08 1.14
N ARG A 761 -25.25 5.72 0.14
CA ARG A 761 -26.56 6.32 -0.08
C ARG A 761 -27.52 6.06 1.08
N SER A 762 -27.44 4.89 1.72
CA SER A 762 -28.26 4.54 2.88
C SER A 762 -27.89 5.41 4.10
N GLU A 763 -26.60 5.69 4.30
CA GLU A 763 -26.13 6.64 5.32
C GLU A 763 -26.60 8.07 5.04
N LEU A 764 -26.60 8.47 3.77
CA LEU A 764 -27.05 9.80 3.36
C LEU A 764 -28.57 10.00 3.52
N THR A 765 -29.36 8.97 3.28
CA THR A 765 -30.83 9.05 3.22
C THR A 765 -31.54 8.56 4.49
N GLY A 766 -30.82 7.87 5.38
CA GLY A 766 -31.39 7.20 6.56
C GLY A 766 -32.43 6.15 6.18
N PHE A 767 -32.25 5.50 5.03
CA PHE A 767 -33.12 4.45 4.50
C PHE A 767 -32.27 3.33 3.92
N ARG A 768 -32.39 2.12 4.48
CA ARG A 768 -31.56 0.96 4.09
C ARG A 768 -31.97 0.36 2.75
N GLU A 769 -31.36 0.84 1.67
CA GLU A 769 -31.63 0.40 0.29
C GLU A 769 -31.23 -1.05 0.02
N ASP A 770 -30.27 -1.57 0.78
CA ASP A 770 -29.83 -2.96 0.77
C ASP A 770 -30.94 -3.92 1.26
N ILE A 771 -31.71 -3.51 2.27
CA ILE A 771 -32.81 -4.29 2.83
C ILE A 771 -34.13 -4.07 2.07
N ALA A 772 -34.31 -2.91 1.44
CA ALA A 772 -35.57 -2.56 0.77
C ALA A 772 -35.97 -3.53 -0.37
N LYS A 773 -34.99 -4.04 -1.12
CA LYS A 773 -35.23 -5.03 -2.21
C LYS A 773 -35.72 -6.37 -1.67
N ASP A 774 -35.26 -6.75 -0.47
CA ASP A 774 -35.54 -8.02 0.19
C ASP A 774 -36.95 -8.10 0.81
N ILE A 775 -37.59 -6.96 1.03
CA ILE A 775 -38.90 -6.88 1.68
C ILE A 775 -40.01 -7.40 0.77
N GLY A 776 -39.88 -7.24 -0.55
CA GLY A 776 -40.80 -7.81 -1.52
C GLY A 776 -40.89 -9.33 -1.36
N THR A 777 -39.74 -10.01 -1.48
CA THR A 777 -39.63 -11.46 -1.35
C THR A 777 -40.07 -11.97 0.02
N ALA A 778 -39.70 -11.27 1.10
CA ALA A 778 -40.12 -11.64 2.46
C ALA A 778 -41.64 -11.50 2.65
N THR A 779 -42.24 -10.47 2.05
CA THR A 779 -43.69 -10.25 2.06
C THR A 779 -44.44 -11.32 1.30
N GLU A 780 -43.99 -11.67 0.10
CA GLU A 780 -44.59 -12.75 -0.71
C GLU A 780 -44.58 -14.08 0.04
N LYS A 781 -43.45 -14.42 0.68
CA LYS A 781 -43.34 -15.61 1.52
C LYS A 781 -44.31 -15.59 2.71
N CYS A 782 -44.52 -14.44 3.35
CA CYS A 782 -45.47 -14.30 4.45
C CYS A 782 -46.92 -14.47 3.96
N VAL A 783 -47.30 -13.81 2.86
CA VAL A 783 -48.65 -13.91 2.28
C VAL A 783 -48.97 -15.34 1.88
N ALA A 784 -48.05 -16.04 1.20
CA ALA A 784 -48.23 -17.44 0.85
C ALA A 784 -48.44 -18.35 2.07
N ARG A 785 -47.73 -18.08 3.18
CA ARG A 785 -47.90 -18.82 4.44
C ARG A 785 -49.22 -18.48 5.15
N MET A 786 -49.68 -17.23 5.05
CA MET A 786 -50.97 -16.79 5.57
C MET A 786 -52.12 -17.50 4.84
N ASP A 787 -52.08 -17.53 3.51
CA ASP A 787 -53.11 -18.18 2.70
C ASP A 787 -53.13 -19.69 2.91
N LEU A 788 -51.96 -20.32 3.05
CA LEU A 788 -51.84 -21.74 3.39
C LEU A 788 -52.46 -22.04 4.76
N ALA A 789 -52.12 -21.27 5.80
CA ALA A 789 -52.66 -21.45 7.14
C ALA A 789 -54.17 -21.22 7.19
N ARG A 790 -54.70 -20.26 6.42
CA ARG A 790 -56.13 -19.99 6.30
C ARG A 790 -56.87 -21.15 5.64
N SER A 791 -56.42 -21.58 4.45
CA SER A 791 -57.03 -22.71 3.72
C SER A 791 -56.99 -24.00 4.54
N PHE A 792 -55.89 -24.25 5.26
CA PHE A 792 -55.78 -25.43 6.09
C PHE A 792 -56.74 -25.40 7.29
N ALA A 793 -56.88 -24.25 7.97
CA ALA A 793 -57.81 -24.09 9.08
C ALA A 793 -59.28 -24.20 8.63
N GLU A 794 -59.65 -23.56 7.52
CA GLU A 794 -61.05 -23.50 7.05
C GLU A 794 -61.55 -24.82 6.45
N ASP A 795 -60.73 -25.51 5.64
CA ASP A 795 -61.17 -26.67 4.86
C ASP A 795 -60.59 -28.00 5.36
N ASN A 796 -59.27 -28.08 5.59
CA ASN A 796 -58.61 -29.35 5.91
C ASN A 796 -58.85 -29.78 7.35
N PHE A 797 -58.71 -28.87 8.31
CA PHE A 797 -58.92 -29.17 9.73
C PHE A 797 -60.34 -29.69 9.99
N VAL A 798 -61.36 -29.03 9.45
CA VAL A 798 -62.77 -29.43 9.62
C VAL A 798 -63.04 -30.81 9.02
N ASN A 799 -62.50 -31.10 7.84
CA ASN A 799 -62.71 -32.38 7.17
C ASN A 799 -61.96 -33.54 7.86
N VAL A 800 -60.72 -33.32 8.32
CA VAL A 800 -59.94 -34.34 9.02
C VAL A 800 -60.51 -34.66 10.41
N VAL A 801 -60.95 -33.62 11.15
CA VAL A 801 -61.60 -33.84 12.44
C VAL A 801 -62.93 -34.57 12.26
N ALA A 802 -63.71 -34.22 11.23
CA ALA A 802 -64.95 -34.92 10.90
C ALA A 802 -64.72 -36.39 10.48
N SER A 803 -63.66 -36.69 9.71
CA SER A 803 -63.35 -38.06 9.28
C SER A 803 -62.81 -38.96 10.39
N LYS A 804 -62.37 -38.38 11.52
CA LYS A 804 -61.88 -39.10 12.70
C LYS A 804 -62.96 -39.36 13.76
N GLN A 805 -64.21 -38.91 13.52
CA GLN A 805 -65.35 -39.23 14.41
C GLN A 805 -65.85 -40.66 14.11
N GLU A 806 -66.01 -41.48 15.16
CA GLU A 806 -66.51 -42.85 15.01
C GLU A 806 -67.97 -42.88 14.51
N THR A 807 -68.27 -43.82 13.62
CA THR A 807 -69.58 -43.95 12.98
C THR A 807 -70.69 -44.15 14.03
N ASN A 808 -71.62 -43.19 14.09
CA ASN A 808 -72.79 -43.07 15.00
C ASN A 808 -72.64 -42.23 16.26
N GLU A 809 -71.51 -41.53 16.48
CA GLU A 809 -71.41 -40.51 17.53
C GLU A 809 -70.90 -39.16 16.97
N ASN A 810 -71.84 -38.27 16.63
CA ASN A 810 -71.53 -36.89 16.21
C ASN A 810 -71.17 -36.01 17.43
N TYR A 811 -70.06 -36.32 18.13
CA TYR A 811 -69.64 -35.55 19.32
C TYR A 811 -69.37 -34.07 19.03
N VAL A 812 -68.96 -33.72 17.80
CA VAL A 812 -68.75 -32.33 17.41
C VAL A 812 -69.41 -32.04 16.07
N ASN A 813 -70.46 -31.21 16.09
CA ASN A 813 -71.19 -30.78 14.90
C ASN A 813 -70.24 -30.06 13.91
N LYS A 814 -70.27 -30.48 12.63
CA LYS A 814 -69.46 -29.88 11.54
C LYS A 814 -69.69 -28.38 11.41
N SER A 815 -70.89 -27.87 11.72
CA SER A 815 -71.17 -26.42 11.73
C SER A 815 -70.43 -25.69 12.85
N THR A 816 -70.31 -26.29 14.04
CA THR A 816 -69.53 -25.74 15.17
C THR A 816 -68.03 -25.80 14.88
N LEU A 817 -67.53 -26.86 14.25
CA LEU A 817 -66.15 -26.94 13.78
C LEU A 817 -65.84 -25.88 12.72
N LYS A 818 -66.75 -25.65 11.78
CA LYS A 818 -66.63 -24.55 10.81
C LYS A 818 -66.65 -23.19 11.50
N ALA A 819 -67.51 -22.97 12.50
CA ALA A 819 -67.52 -21.73 13.26
C ALA A 819 -66.20 -21.52 14.03
N PHE A 820 -65.65 -22.57 14.64
CA PHE A 820 -64.35 -22.53 15.30
C PHE A 820 -63.19 -22.29 14.32
N ALA A 821 -63.14 -23.02 13.20
CA ALA A 821 -62.17 -22.81 12.13
C ALA A 821 -62.22 -21.38 11.57
N ASN A 822 -63.42 -20.84 11.35
CA ASN A 822 -63.61 -19.45 10.94
C ASN A 822 -63.09 -18.47 12.00
N CYS A 823 -63.28 -18.75 13.30
CA CYS A 823 -62.69 -17.95 14.37
C CYS A 823 -61.14 -17.99 14.38
N VAL A 824 -60.55 -19.13 14.04
CA VAL A 824 -59.09 -19.34 13.94
C VAL A 824 -58.49 -18.66 12.70
N ALA A 825 -59.22 -18.66 11.58
CA ALA A 825 -58.80 -18.10 10.30
C ALA A 825 -59.02 -16.57 10.21
N LYS A 826 -60.05 -16.05 10.87
CA LYS A 826 -60.46 -14.62 10.85
C LYS A 826 -59.32 -13.62 11.15
N PRO A 827 -58.35 -13.90 12.05
CA PRO A 827 -57.23 -13.00 12.29
C PRO A 827 -56.24 -12.88 11.13
N ILE A 828 -56.17 -13.86 10.22
CA ILE A 828 -55.24 -13.86 9.09
C ILE A 828 -55.82 -12.98 7.99
N VAL A 829 -55.37 -11.72 7.87
CA VAL A 829 -55.72 -10.84 6.73
C VAL A 829 -54.46 -10.13 6.26
N SER A 830 -54.05 -10.36 5.01
CA SER A 830 -52.84 -9.76 4.43
C SER A 830 -53.01 -8.27 4.10
N GLY A 831 -54.24 -7.81 3.84
CA GLY A 831 -54.52 -6.40 3.54
C GLY A 831 -53.69 -5.87 2.36
N ASP A 832 -53.21 -4.63 2.47
CA ASP A 832 -52.37 -3.96 1.46
C ASP A 832 -50.87 -4.28 1.61
N LEU A 833 -50.48 -5.32 2.35
CA LEU A 833 -49.07 -5.61 2.68
C LEU A 833 -48.18 -5.74 1.43
N THR A 834 -48.63 -6.44 0.39
CA THR A 834 -47.90 -6.60 -0.88
C THR A 834 -47.69 -5.26 -1.59
N LYS A 835 -48.71 -4.39 -1.57
CA LYS A 835 -48.66 -3.05 -2.18
C LYS A 835 -47.69 -2.13 -1.42
N HIS A 836 -47.68 -2.21 -0.10
CA HIS A 836 -46.70 -1.47 0.72
C HIS A 836 -45.28 -1.98 0.49
N ALA A 837 -45.07 -3.30 0.39
CA ALA A 837 -43.76 -3.88 0.08
C ALA A 837 -43.24 -3.47 -1.31
N GLN A 838 -44.11 -3.44 -2.33
CA GLN A 838 -43.77 -2.93 -3.67
C GLN A 838 -43.40 -1.44 -3.63
N THR A 839 -44.14 -0.65 -2.87
CA THR A 839 -43.84 0.78 -2.69
C THR A 839 -42.49 0.99 -2.01
N ILE A 840 -42.17 0.18 -0.98
CA ILE A 840 -40.89 0.19 -0.25
C ILE A 840 -39.71 -0.17 -1.18
N ALA A 841 -39.89 -1.15 -2.06
CA ALA A 841 -38.84 -1.62 -2.97
C ALA A 841 -38.62 -0.71 -4.20
N ASP A 842 -39.57 0.16 -4.54
CA ASP A 842 -39.48 1.02 -5.72
C ASP A 842 -38.60 2.26 -5.46
N LYS A 843 -37.36 2.21 -5.96
CA LYS A 843 -36.40 3.33 -5.87
C LYS A 843 -36.86 4.61 -6.57
N ARG A 844 -37.86 4.56 -7.46
CA ARG A 844 -38.42 5.74 -8.14
C ARG A 844 -39.39 6.52 -7.26
N LYS A 845 -39.85 5.93 -6.15
CA LYS A 845 -40.78 6.56 -5.22
C LYS A 845 -40.06 7.47 -4.21
N PRO A 846 -40.66 8.61 -3.82
CA PRO A 846 -40.12 9.47 -2.76
C PRO A 846 -39.88 8.72 -1.45
N ILE A 847 -38.82 9.09 -0.73
CA ILE A 847 -38.44 8.46 0.55
C ILE A 847 -39.57 8.57 1.59
N GLU A 848 -40.31 9.68 1.59
CA GLU A 848 -41.45 9.91 2.48
C GLU A 848 -42.59 8.92 2.19
N GLU A 849 -42.84 8.61 0.92
CA GLU A 849 -43.85 7.63 0.49
C GLU A 849 -43.41 6.21 0.90
N ARG A 850 -42.12 5.90 0.79
CA ARG A 850 -41.52 4.62 1.18
C ARG A 850 -41.50 4.42 2.70
N LYS A 851 -41.12 5.44 3.47
CA LYS A 851 -41.19 5.45 4.95
C LYS A 851 -42.63 5.34 5.45
N LYS A 852 -43.59 6.01 4.80
CA LYS A 852 -45.01 5.85 5.10
C LYS A 852 -45.49 4.42 4.80
N ALA A 853 -45.09 3.84 3.68
CA ALA A 853 -45.43 2.45 3.34
C ALA A 853 -44.86 1.45 4.35
N ARG A 854 -43.66 1.68 4.90
CA ARG A 854 -43.10 0.90 6.02
C ARG A 854 -43.98 0.96 7.25
N GLU A 855 -44.39 2.15 7.69
CA GLU A 855 -45.25 2.30 8.87
C GLU A 855 -46.61 1.63 8.69
N GLU A 856 -47.23 1.77 7.50
CA GLU A 856 -48.49 1.08 7.20
C GLU A 856 -48.31 -0.44 7.12
N ALA A 857 -47.17 -0.94 6.60
CA ALA A 857 -46.85 -2.36 6.63
C ALA A 857 -46.68 -2.89 8.07
N LEU A 858 -46.00 -2.14 8.96
CA LEU A 858 -45.87 -2.49 10.38
C LEU A 858 -47.22 -2.47 11.11
N ARG A 859 -48.12 -1.54 10.76
CA ARG A 859 -49.50 -1.50 11.27
C ARG A 859 -50.34 -2.70 10.84
N ILE A 860 -49.95 -3.42 9.79
CA ILE A 860 -50.58 -4.68 9.39
C ILE A 860 -49.90 -5.86 10.11
N VAL A 861 -48.56 -5.93 10.10
CA VAL A 861 -47.80 -7.07 10.63
C VAL A 861 -47.92 -7.21 12.16
N ARG A 862 -47.85 -6.11 12.92
CA ARG A 862 -47.88 -6.16 14.40
C ARG A 862 -49.20 -6.68 14.97
N PRO A 863 -50.38 -6.21 14.51
CA PRO A 863 -51.64 -6.79 14.94
C PRO A 863 -51.79 -8.27 14.58
N LEU A 864 -51.25 -8.71 13.44
CA LEU A 864 -51.25 -10.13 13.07
C LEU A 864 -50.44 -10.95 14.08
N LEU A 865 -49.20 -10.54 14.37
CA LEU A 865 -48.35 -11.21 15.37
C LEU A 865 -49.01 -11.25 16.76
N ALA A 866 -49.58 -10.12 17.22
CA ALA A 866 -50.26 -10.05 18.51
C ALA A 866 -51.48 -10.98 18.59
N ARG A 867 -52.26 -11.10 17.50
CA ARG A 867 -53.41 -12.02 17.44
C ARG A 867 -52.97 -13.48 17.36
N LEU A 868 -51.89 -13.79 16.64
CA LEU A 868 -51.32 -15.14 16.60
C LEU A 868 -50.85 -15.63 17.97
N ASP A 869 -50.35 -14.72 18.81
CA ASP A 869 -49.84 -15.04 20.15
C ASP A 869 -50.93 -14.96 21.24
N GLY A 870 -51.95 -14.11 21.07
CA GLY A 870 -52.94 -13.80 22.12
C GLY A 870 -54.35 -14.37 21.93
N ASP A 871 -54.74 -14.85 20.74
CA ASP A 871 -56.09 -15.34 20.51
C ASP A 871 -56.26 -16.76 21.08
N ASN A 872 -57.25 -16.93 21.97
CA ASN A 872 -57.57 -18.20 22.61
C ASN A 872 -57.94 -19.28 21.59
N ALA A 873 -58.63 -18.92 20.50
CA ALA A 873 -59.00 -19.88 19.47
C ALA A 873 -57.77 -20.44 18.75
N ILE A 874 -56.80 -19.58 18.43
CA ILE A 874 -55.52 -19.97 17.80
C ILE A 874 -54.66 -20.78 18.78
N THR A 875 -54.66 -20.40 20.06
CA THR A 875 -53.91 -21.13 21.09
C THR A 875 -54.45 -22.55 21.28
N LEU A 876 -55.77 -22.72 21.30
CA LEU A 876 -56.43 -24.02 21.36
C LEU A 876 -56.21 -24.81 20.07
N TYR A 877 -56.26 -24.15 18.92
CA TYR A 877 -55.95 -24.76 17.62
C TYR A 877 -54.52 -25.32 17.60
N ARG A 878 -53.51 -24.55 18.05
CA ARG A 878 -52.11 -25.00 18.10
C ARG A 878 -51.86 -26.15 19.07
N ARG A 879 -52.73 -26.33 20.07
CA ARG A 879 -52.66 -27.37 21.12
C ARG A 879 -53.57 -28.57 20.82
N HIS A 880 -54.11 -28.69 19.61
CA HIS A 880 -54.99 -29.80 19.28
C HIS A 880 -54.27 -31.16 19.46
N PRO A 881 -54.97 -32.22 19.92
CA PRO A 881 -54.34 -33.51 20.22
C PRO A 881 -54.01 -34.35 18.97
N PHE A 882 -54.34 -33.88 17.76
CA PHE A 882 -54.17 -34.63 16.52
C PHE A 882 -52.73 -34.56 16.00
N SER A 883 -51.97 -35.65 16.15
CA SER A 883 -50.55 -35.77 15.75
C SER A 883 -50.26 -35.59 14.26
N ASP A 884 -51.23 -35.92 13.39
CA ASP A 884 -51.00 -35.98 11.94
C ASP A 884 -51.27 -34.65 11.22
N LEU A 885 -51.74 -33.64 11.95
CA LEU A 885 -52.04 -32.32 11.41
C LEU A 885 -50.81 -31.41 11.53
N LYS A 886 -50.34 -30.88 10.40
CA LYS A 886 -49.26 -29.89 10.39
C LYS A 886 -49.74 -28.59 11.04
N ASN A 887 -48.93 -28.03 11.93
CA ASN A 887 -49.22 -26.76 12.58
C ASN A 887 -48.67 -25.59 11.73
N ASP A 888 -49.42 -25.19 10.70
CA ASP A 888 -48.99 -24.16 9.74
C ASP A 888 -48.75 -22.78 10.40
N TYR A 889 -49.42 -22.52 11.53
CA TYR A 889 -49.20 -21.33 12.35
C TYR A 889 -47.80 -21.27 13.00
N ASN A 890 -47.18 -22.42 13.27
CA ASN A 890 -45.80 -22.47 13.76
C ASN A 890 -44.77 -22.10 12.67
N MET A 891 -45.12 -22.19 11.38
CA MET A 891 -44.28 -21.73 10.27
C MET A 891 -44.58 -20.28 9.87
N LEU A 892 -45.83 -19.84 10.03
CA LEU A 892 -46.26 -18.46 9.75
C LEU A 892 -45.65 -17.45 10.73
N ARG A 893 -45.63 -17.76 12.04
CA ARG A 893 -45.12 -16.84 13.07
C ARG A 893 -43.64 -16.44 12.85
N PRO A 894 -42.68 -17.36 12.63
CA PRO A 894 -41.29 -16.98 12.35
C PRO A 894 -41.13 -16.11 11.09
N ALA A 895 -41.92 -16.36 10.04
CA ALA A 895 -41.87 -15.57 8.81
C ALA A 895 -42.33 -14.11 9.05
N LEU A 896 -43.44 -13.92 9.79
CA LEU A 896 -43.93 -12.59 10.15
C LEU A 896 -42.97 -11.83 11.07
N VAL A 897 -42.30 -12.51 12.01
CA VAL A 897 -41.25 -11.91 12.86
C VAL A 897 -40.06 -11.46 12.01
N GLN A 898 -39.60 -12.27 11.06
CA GLN A 898 -38.53 -11.87 10.14
C GLN A 898 -38.91 -10.65 9.29
N LEU A 899 -40.16 -10.59 8.80
CA LEU A 899 -40.66 -9.44 8.08
C LEU A 899 -40.75 -8.18 8.96
N GLU A 900 -41.21 -8.31 10.21
CA GLU A 900 -41.21 -7.19 11.17
C GLU A 900 -39.80 -6.66 11.42
N VAL A 901 -38.83 -7.55 11.67
CA VAL A 901 -37.43 -7.16 11.88
C VAL A 901 -36.89 -6.42 10.66
N LYS A 902 -37.09 -6.94 9.43
CA LYS A 902 -36.65 -6.27 8.20
C LYS A 902 -37.31 -4.90 8.01
N LEU A 903 -38.61 -4.79 8.28
CA LEU A 903 -39.31 -3.50 8.23
C LEU A 903 -38.78 -2.53 9.28
N LEU A 904 -38.46 -3.00 10.49
CA LEU A 904 -37.89 -2.16 11.55
C LEU A 904 -36.50 -1.64 11.20
N THR A 905 -35.65 -2.48 10.59
CA THR A 905 -34.29 -2.11 10.20
C THR A 905 -34.22 -1.11 9.02
N LEU A 906 -35.32 -0.84 8.32
CA LEU A 906 -35.32 0.10 7.19
C LEU A 906 -35.02 1.56 7.56
N ALA A 907 -35.30 1.98 8.79
CA ALA A 907 -35.17 3.36 9.24
C ALA A 907 -34.56 3.43 10.65
N SER A 908 -33.48 2.66 10.85
CA SER A 908 -32.59 2.79 12.01
C SER A 908 -31.46 3.76 11.70
#